data_AF-A0A9D6GDY7-F1
#
_entry.id   AF-A0A9D6GDY7-F1
#
_cell.length_a   1.000
_cell.length_b   1.000
_cell.length_c   1.000
_cell.angle_alpha   90.00
_cell.angle_beta   90.00
_cell.angle_gamma   90.00
#
_symmetry.space_group_name_H-M   'P 1'
#
loop_
_entity.id
_entity.type
_entity.pdbx_description
1 polymer ?
#
loop_
_entity_poly.entity_id
_entity_poly.type
_entity_poly.pdbx_seq_one_letter_code
_entity_poly.pdbx_strand_id
1 'polypeptide(L)'
;NAGDGLTGGINVGLSSGGTLNFFIGAGGNTQLSSNDTGSLKTTGALVLGRATTAGDNGLGLNAQTLTVNSITNQTASPIQLSPDSGSSFQLIAGAGGILLDRSLTSFQDTIIDTTGPLTINQTLGTSNNDLTITAASVTLGANGSINTGSGTFTCTGTGCNTILVNPIFWDGGGAADTSWFNALNWNTDTVPTTNNDVTIGTGFGTIQISTGGPAEARSLIAGSPLQLSSGSLTLVNASQFNHTFTFSSTGSLSGTGSVAVSGPNGALTWSGGSMASGGTFLLASGRSGTLSNMLTLDRLFQNDGTLTLSGATVNQGPGVTGSITNVGTMSVSGSTLSVPITNSSPVQFTAGTNIVTATSGITGGMVEFTGGTTTFQTGSTYSVDTTNISGGTANFDNTASTTDLNLSSGTLGGTGDLTVNTGGAWSGGQLTGAGTLTVAAPATWTLNGGTKFFGSRTLVNNGTLDWTVGGVEVNGDGAFTNAGAFNIVGDLNWGDAACCGIGTTTMTNTATGTIAKTAGAGTAFLGSDNAGNIGSVVMNNNGTLSVGANLGTLRLHSSGSTGNSTGAFNVGTGSTLEFFGGTHNLNAGSNVTGAGTVAFTGATVNVGGAYSPATTAISAGTANFNAGAHTTTTFNLSGGTLGGTGDLTVNTGGAWSGGQLTGAGTLTVAAPATWTLNGGTKFFG
;
A
#
# COMPACT_ATOMS: atom_id res chain seq x y z
N ASN A 1 -36.52 35.04 -15.87
CA ASN A 1 -36.86 35.37 -17.28
C ASN A 1 -36.11 34.42 -18.18
N ALA A 2 -36.79 33.90 -19.20
CA ALA A 2 -36.52 32.67 -19.93
C ALA A 2 -35.14 32.53 -20.62
N GLY A 3 -34.75 31.28 -20.87
CA GLY A 3 -33.88 30.90 -22.01
C GLY A 3 -32.59 30.15 -21.65
N ASP A 4 -32.58 28.86 -21.96
CA ASP A 4 -31.45 27.97 -22.31
C ASP A 4 -30.25 27.73 -21.37
N GLY A 5 -30.14 26.46 -20.95
CA GLY A 5 -28.91 25.66 -21.17
C GLY A 5 -27.66 26.03 -20.38
N LEU A 6 -27.63 25.77 -19.07
CA LEU A 6 -26.38 25.61 -18.33
C LEU A 6 -26.49 24.45 -17.33
N THR A 7 -25.65 23.44 -17.54
CA THR A 7 -25.26 22.38 -16.61
C THR A 7 -24.67 22.98 -15.33
N GLY A 8 -25.51 23.18 -14.32
CA GLY A 8 -25.09 23.65 -13.00
C GLY A 8 -24.79 22.47 -12.08
N GLY A 9 -23.54 22.00 -12.06
CA GLY A 9 -23.04 21.15 -10.98
C GLY A 9 -22.69 22.01 -9.76
N ILE A 10 -23.19 21.66 -8.58
CA ILE A 10 -22.70 22.23 -7.32
C ILE A 10 -21.52 21.37 -6.86
N ASN A 11 -20.32 21.95 -6.83
CA ASN A 11 -19.17 21.37 -6.15
C ASN A 11 -19.19 21.81 -4.67
N VAL A 12 -19.36 20.87 -3.74
CA VAL A 12 -19.23 21.12 -2.30
C VAL A 12 -17.99 20.40 -1.80
N GLY A 13 -16.97 21.17 -1.39
CA GLY A 13 -15.83 20.63 -0.64
C GLY A 13 -16.21 20.40 0.82
N LEU A 14 -15.86 19.24 1.38
CA LEU A 14 -16.15 18.89 2.77
C LEU A 14 -14.90 19.01 3.64
N SER A 15 -14.99 19.79 4.71
CA SER A 15 -14.08 19.73 5.86
C SER A 15 -14.57 18.66 6.85
N SER A 16 -13.63 17.96 7.48
CA SER A 16 -13.85 16.83 8.39
C SER A 16 -14.67 17.19 9.63
N GLY A 17 -15.65 16.34 9.98
CA GLY A 17 -16.06 16.16 11.38
C GLY A 17 -17.52 16.39 11.79
N GLY A 18 -18.52 16.37 10.90
CA GLY A 18 -19.93 16.46 11.32
C GLY A 18 -20.91 15.72 10.42
N THR A 19 -21.98 15.17 10.99
CA THR A 19 -23.07 14.50 10.26
C THR A 19 -23.74 15.50 9.31
N LEU A 20 -23.63 15.26 8.00
CA LEU A 20 -24.24 16.11 6.98
C LEU A 20 -25.52 15.45 6.45
N ASN A 21 -26.64 16.17 6.53
CA ASN A 21 -27.90 15.77 5.89
C ASN A 21 -27.92 16.30 4.45
N PHE A 22 -27.98 15.42 3.45
CA PHE A 22 -28.13 15.81 2.05
C PHE A 22 -29.61 15.90 1.64
N PHE A 23 -29.94 16.91 0.81
CA PHE A 23 -31.20 17.01 0.07
C PHE A 23 -30.88 16.97 -1.43
N ILE A 24 -31.47 16.04 -2.18
CA ILE A 24 -31.26 15.90 -3.62
C ILE A 24 -32.58 16.22 -4.36
N GLY A 25 -32.52 17.16 -5.31
CA GLY A 25 -33.63 17.51 -6.21
C GLY A 25 -33.69 16.61 -7.45
N ALA A 26 -34.84 16.60 -8.12
CA ALA A 26 -35.15 15.70 -9.23
C ALA A 26 -34.22 15.89 -10.46
N GLY A 27 -33.63 14.79 -10.95
CA GLY A 27 -32.95 14.73 -12.26
C GLY A 27 -31.46 14.35 -12.25
N GLY A 28 -30.83 14.11 -11.10
CA GLY A 28 -29.43 13.67 -11.01
C GLY A 28 -29.29 12.16 -10.83
N ASN A 29 -28.28 11.55 -11.47
CA ASN A 29 -27.78 10.21 -11.13
C ASN A 29 -26.64 10.35 -10.11
N THR A 30 -26.64 9.53 -9.06
CA THR A 30 -25.49 9.38 -8.15
C THR A 30 -25.19 7.91 -7.96
N GLN A 31 -23.92 7.53 -8.16
CA GLN A 31 -23.38 6.24 -7.74
C GLN A 31 -22.91 6.35 -6.29
N LEU A 32 -23.28 5.39 -5.45
CA LEU A 32 -22.67 5.19 -4.14
C LEU A 32 -21.30 4.53 -4.33
N SER A 33 -20.26 5.09 -3.72
CA SER A 33 -18.94 4.47 -3.68
C SER A 33 -18.71 3.76 -2.34
N SER A 34 -17.68 2.93 -2.25
CA SER A 34 -17.43 1.98 -1.15
C SER A 34 -17.22 2.58 0.24
N ASN A 35 -17.26 3.90 0.41
CA ASN A 35 -16.84 4.58 1.64
C ASN A 35 -17.94 5.41 2.33
N ASP A 36 -19.19 5.36 1.89
CA ASP A 36 -20.29 6.14 2.47
C ASP A 36 -20.96 5.43 3.66
N THR A 37 -21.11 6.12 4.81
CA THR A 37 -21.91 5.67 5.96
C THR A 37 -23.03 6.69 6.27
N GLY A 38 -24.29 6.35 5.97
CA GLY A 38 -25.46 7.21 6.18
C GLY A 38 -26.80 6.54 5.88
N SER A 39 -27.92 7.11 6.37
CA SER A 39 -29.29 6.62 6.14
C SER A 39 -29.99 7.37 5.00
N LEU A 40 -30.82 6.67 4.23
CA LEU A 40 -31.46 7.16 3.00
C LEU A 40 -32.79 7.88 3.29
N LYS A 41 -32.92 9.17 2.95
CA LYS A 41 -34.21 9.91 2.87
C LYS A 41 -34.26 10.75 1.59
N THR A 42 -35.33 10.61 0.80
CA THR A 42 -35.49 11.31 -0.49
C THR A 42 -36.86 12.01 -0.58
N THR A 43 -36.96 13.09 -1.37
CA THR A 43 -38.22 13.85 -1.61
C THR A 43 -38.48 14.13 -3.11
N GLY A 44 -37.99 13.25 -4.00
CA GLY A 44 -38.35 13.18 -5.41
C GLY A 44 -38.48 11.71 -5.83
N ALA A 45 -39.34 11.41 -6.82
CA ALA A 45 -39.96 10.09 -7.08
C ALA A 45 -39.09 8.85 -6.84
N LEU A 46 -39.08 8.47 -5.57
CA LEU A 46 -38.97 7.17 -4.94
C LEU A 46 -40.40 6.90 -4.46
N VAL A 47 -41.11 5.98 -5.11
CA VAL A 47 -42.53 5.75 -4.79
C VAL A 47 -42.67 4.64 -3.77
N LEU A 48 -43.10 5.07 -2.58
CA LEU A 48 -43.59 4.27 -1.47
C LEU A 48 -45.10 4.52 -1.32
N GLY A 49 -45.92 3.47 -1.52
CA GLY A 49 -47.30 3.34 -1.00
C GLY A 49 -48.50 3.33 -1.97
N ARG A 50 -49.57 2.61 -1.59
CA ARG A 50 -50.94 3.18 -1.53
C ARG A 50 -51.57 2.84 -0.18
N ALA A 51 -52.16 3.84 0.49
CA ALA A 51 -53.12 3.65 1.57
C ALA A 51 -54.53 3.88 1.00
N THR A 52 -55.52 3.08 1.44
CA THR A 52 -56.91 3.53 1.49
C THR A 52 -57.53 3.10 2.81
N THR A 53 -57.63 4.09 3.70
CA THR A 53 -58.67 4.32 4.71
C THR A 53 -59.37 3.11 5.36
N ALA A 54 -59.15 2.99 6.68
CA ALA A 54 -60.07 2.56 7.75
C ALA A 54 -60.91 1.27 7.55
N GLY A 55 -60.60 0.23 8.32
CA GLY A 55 -61.53 -0.89 8.61
C GLY A 55 -60.87 -2.26 8.87
N ASP A 56 -60.86 -2.68 10.15
CA ASP A 56 -60.99 -4.07 10.68
C ASP A 56 -60.01 -5.22 10.35
N ASN A 57 -58.70 -4.99 10.19
CA ASN A 57 -57.73 -6.12 10.11
C ASN A 57 -56.35 -5.94 10.79
N GLY A 58 -56.22 -5.00 11.75
CA GLY A 58 -55.36 -5.24 12.93
C GLY A 58 -53.82 -5.20 12.80
N LEU A 59 -53.19 -4.37 11.96
CA LEU A 59 -51.72 -4.18 11.98
C LEU A 59 -51.32 -2.69 12.13
N GLY A 60 -50.44 -2.40 13.09
CA GLY A 60 -50.16 -1.08 13.67
C GLY A 60 -49.02 -0.24 13.06
N LEU A 61 -48.75 0.91 13.69
CA LEU A 61 -47.84 2.00 13.27
C LEU A 61 -46.35 1.59 13.12
N ASN A 62 -45.68 2.16 12.10
CA ASN A 62 -44.23 2.18 11.81
C ASN A 62 -43.64 1.13 10.83
N ALA A 63 -44.41 0.58 9.88
CA ALA A 63 -43.84 -0.24 8.79
C ALA A 63 -43.19 0.63 7.68
N GLN A 64 -41.98 0.29 7.22
CA GLN A 64 -41.26 0.95 6.11
C GLN A 64 -41.04 -0.03 4.94
N THR A 65 -41.30 0.42 3.71
CA THR A 65 -41.15 -0.33 2.45
C THR A 65 -39.97 0.21 1.63
N LEU A 66 -39.31 -0.63 0.83
CA LEU A 66 -38.25 -0.27 -0.11
C LEU A 66 -38.62 -0.76 -1.53
N THR A 67 -38.51 0.09 -2.56
CA THR A 67 -38.73 -0.29 -3.96
C THR A 67 -37.39 -0.37 -4.69
N VAL A 68 -37.02 -1.56 -5.17
CA VAL A 68 -35.72 -1.80 -5.83
C VAL A 68 -35.93 -2.54 -7.14
N ASN A 69 -35.47 -1.96 -8.27
CA ASN A 69 -35.57 -2.62 -9.59
C ASN A 69 -34.45 -3.66 -9.82
N SER A 70 -33.30 -3.55 -9.15
CA SER A 70 -32.27 -4.59 -9.05
C SER A 70 -31.35 -4.30 -7.87
N ILE A 71 -30.95 -5.33 -7.11
CA ILE A 71 -29.84 -5.22 -6.14
C ILE A 71 -28.63 -5.88 -6.81
N THR A 72 -27.97 -5.12 -7.68
CA THR A 72 -26.76 -5.56 -8.40
C THR A 72 -25.59 -4.73 -7.95
N ASN A 73 -24.62 -5.35 -7.26
CA ASN A 73 -23.36 -4.71 -6.91
C ASN A 73 -22.20 -5.67 -7.22
N GLN A 74 -21.29 -5.25 -8.10
CA GLN A 74 -20.19 -6.06 -8.61
C GLN A 74 -19.08 -6.28 -7.55
N THR A 75 -19.12 -5.58 -6.42
CA THR A 75 -18.18 -5.73 -5.29
C THR A 75 -18.87 -5.43 -3.94
N ALA A 76 -18.58 -6.22 -2.90
CA ALA A 76 -18.82 -5.93 -1.46
C ALA A 76 -20.19 -6.21 -0.77
N SER A 77 -20.12 -7.03 0.28
CA SER A 77 -20.92 -7.29 1.52
C SER A 77 -22.37 -7.83 1.50
N PRO A 78 -22.76 -8.82 2.35
CA PRO A 78 -24.15 -9.22 2.56
C PRO A 78 -24.97 -8.07 3.14
N ILE A 79 -26.24 -7.97 2.75
CA ILE A 79 -27.14 -6.95 3.29
C ILE A 79 -27.74 -7.47 4.59
N GLN A 80 -27.53 -6.74 5.69
CA GLN A 80 -28.06 -7.04 7.01
C GLN A 80 -28.90 -5.87 7.48
N LEU A 81 -30.13 -6.13 7.89
CA LEU A 81 -31.03 -5.11 8.44
C LEU A 81 -30.99 -5.15 9.97
N SER A 82 -31.06 -4.00 10.64
CA SER A 82 -30.94 -3.94 12.10
C SER A 82 -32.15 -4.54 12.82
N PRO A 83 -32.03 -5.02 14.07
CA PRO A 83 -33.18 -5.37 14.91
C PRO A 83 -34.17 -4.21 15.16
N ASP A 84 -33.70 -2.96 15.01
CA ASP A 84 -34.46 -1.75 15.33
C ASP A 84 -35.29 -1.21 14.14
N SER A 85 -35.32 -1.89 12.99
CA SER A 85 -35.95 -1.40 11.75
C SER A 85 -37.44 -1.77 11.59
N GLY A 86 -38.26 -1.56 12.62
CA GLY A 86 -39.72 -1.75 12.54
C GLY A 86 -40.17 -3.21 12.39
N SER A 87 -41.48 -3.44 12.20
CA SER A 87 -42.08 -4.79 12.27
C SER A 87 -41.97 -5.63 10.99
N SER A 88 -41.76 -5.00 9.82
CA SER A 88 -41.67 -5.72 8.53
C SER A 88 -40.80 -4.98 7.52
N PHE A 89 -39.98 -5.70 6.76
CA PHE A 89 -39.17 -5.24 5.63
C PHE A 89 -39.89 -5.60 4.32
N GLN A 90 -39.98 -4.68 3.37
CA GLN A 90 -40.66 -4.96 2.11
C GLN A 90 -39.80 -4.56 0.90
N LEU A 91 -39.69 -5.45 -0.09
CA LEU A 91 -39.08 -5.24 -1.41
C LEU A 91 -40.17 -5.27 -2.46
N ILE A 92 -40.47 -4.13 -3.10
CA ILE A 92 -41.51 -4.06 -4.14
C ILE A 92 -40.89 -3.70 -5.49
N ALA A 93 -41.26 -4.37 -6.59
CA ALA A 93 -40.76 -4.04 -7.93
C ALA A 93 -41.79 -4.24 -9.06
N GLY A 94 -41.65 -3.49 -10.16
CA GLY A 94 -42.51 -3.62 -11.35
C GLY A 94 -42.14 -4.81 -12.24
N ALA A 95 -42.57 -4.76 -13.51
CA ALA A 95 -42.37 -5.85 -14.49
C ALA A 95 -40.90 -6.20 -14.79
N GLY A 96 -39.96 -5.32 -14.42
CA GLY A 96 -38.52 -5.58 -14.52
C GLY A 96 -38.00 -6.64 -13.54
N GLY A 97 -38.78 -6.99 -12.51
CA GLY A 97 -38.41 -8.03 -11.56
C GLY A 97 -37.47 -7.56 -10.45
N ILE A 98 -36.95 -8.52 -9.69
CA ILE A 98 -35.95 -8.34 -8.64
C ILE A 98 -34.85 -9.37 -8.86
N LEU A 99 -33.60 -8.94 -8.86
CA LEU A 99 -32.43 -9.82 -8.84
C LEU A 99 -31.74 -9.66 -7.49
N LEU A 100 -31.70 -10.74 -6.71
CA LEU A 100 -30.97 -10.86 -5.46
C LEU A 100 -29.67 -11.63 -5.69
N ASP A 101 -28.63 -10.91 -6.10
CA ASP A 101 -27.28 -11.45 -6.35
C ASP A 101 -26.38 -11.42 -5.12
N ARG A 102 -26.95 -11.14 -3.94
CA ARG A 102 -26.25 -11.04 -2.65
C ARG A 102 -27.07 -11.67 -1.55
N SER A 103 -26.41 -12.25 -0.54
CA SER A 103 -27.15 -12.75 0.62
C SER A 103 -27.82 -11.57 1.35
N LEU A 104 -29.11 -11.70 1.62
CA LEU A 104 -29.92 -10.75 2.38
C LEU A 104 -30.41 -11.44 3.63
N THR A 105 -30.25 -10.79 4.78
CA THR A 105 -30.84 -11.24 6.04
C THR A 105 -31.64 -10.12 6.65
N SER A 106 -32.93 -10.37 6.72
CA SER A 106 -33.84 -9.57 7.52
C SER A 106 -33.89 -10.14 8.95
N PHE A 107 -34.09 -9.26 9.92
CA PHE A 107 -34.39 -9.61 11.32
C PHE A 107 -35.83 -9.25 11.68
N GLN A 108 -36.69 -9.17 10.67
CA GLN A 108 -38.10 -8.81 10.72
C GLN A 108 -38.87 -9.51 9.58
N ASP A 109 -40.19 -9.53 9.66
CA ASP A 109 -41.05 -10.12 8.62
C ASP A 109 -40.72 -9.50 7.26
N THR A 110 -40.49 -10.30 6.24
CA THR A 110 -40.06 -9.83 4.93
C THR A 110 -41.13 -10.06 3.88
N ILE A 111 -41.43 -9.06 3.09
CA ILE A 111 -42.35 -9.17 1.96
C ILE A 111 -41.59 -8.81 0.69
N ILE A 112 -41.60 -9.67 -0.30
CA ILE A 112 -41.09 -9.39 -1.64
C ILE A 112 -42.28 -9.43 -2.58
N ASP A 113 -42.64 -8.32 -3.20
CA ASP A 113 -43.77 -8.21 -4.12
C ASP A 113 -43.32 -7.62 -5.45
N THR A 114 -43.25 -8.44 -6.49
CA THR A 114 -42.90 -8.00 -7.83
C THR A 114 -43.87 -8.47 -8.90
N THR A 115 -44.18 -7.61 -9.86
CA THR A 115 -44.95 -8.02 -11.04
C THR A 115 -44.08 -8.63 -12.15
N GLY A 116 -42.75 -8.70 -11.95
CA GLY A 116 -41.76 -9.29 -12.85
C GLY A 116 -41.09 -10.55 -12.27
N PRO A 117 -39.97 -11.02 -12.86
CA PRO A 117 -39.24 -12.17 -12.33
C PRO A 117 -38.48 -11.83 -11.04
N LEU A 118 -38.59 -12.65 -10.00
CA LEU A 118 -37.69 -12.65 -8.86
C LEU A 118 -36.62 -13.72 -9.07
N THR A 119 -35.37 -13.32 -9.27
CA THR A 119 -34.22 -14.23 -9.34
C THR A 119 -33.44 -14.11 -8.03
N ILE A 120 -33.39 -15.19 -7.27
CA ILE A 120 -32.65 -15.29 -6.01
C ILE A 120 -31.38 -16.08 -6.31
N ASN A 121 -30.27 -15.39 -6.55
CA ASN A 121 -28.99 -16.02 -6.83
C ASN A 121 -28.20 -16.32 -5.56
N GLN A 122 -28.54 -15.70 -4.42
CA GLN A 122 -27.88 -15.90 -3.11
C GLN A 122 -28.91 -16.07 -1.99
N THR A 123 -28.47 -16.32 -0.73
CA THR A 123 -29.38 -16.58 0.40
C THR A 123 -30.34 -15.42 0.68
N LEU A 124 -31.63 -15.70 0.77
CA LEU A 124 -32.64 -14.84 1.36
C LEU A 124 -33.05 -15.41 2.72
N GLY A 125 -32.61 -14.75 3.79
CA GLY A 125 -32.87 -15.11 5.17
C GLY A 125 -33.78 -14.12 5.89
N THR A 126 -34.64 -14.59 6.80
CA THR A 126 -35.45 -13.71 7.67
C THR A 126 -35.23 -13.96 9.16
N SER A 127 -34.27 -14.79 9.54
CA SER A 127 -33.84 -15.00 10.93
C SER A 127 -34.99 -15.29 11.91
N ASN A 128 -35.85 -16.27 11.59
CA ASN A 128 -37.03 -16.67 12.36
C ASN A 128 -38.28 -15.79 12.18
N ASN A 129 -38.27 -14.86 11.24
CA ASN A 129 -39.44 -14.02 10.91
C ASN A 129 -40.11 -14.50 9.61
N ASP A 130 -41.33 -14.06 9.36
CA ASP A 130 -42.08 -14.51 8.19
C ASP A 130 -41.45 -14.00 6.88
N LEU A 131 -41.61 -14.76 5.79
CA LEU A 131 -41.27 -14.32 4.44
C LEU A 131 -42.45 -14.57 3.51
N THR A 132 -42.94 -13.50 2.88
CA THR A 132 -43.93 -13.56 1.81
C THR A 132 -43.29 -13.15 0.50
N ILE A 133 -43.40 -13.98 -0.52
CA ILE A 133 -42.97 -13.69 -1.89
C ILE A 133 -44.17 -13.71 -2.83
N THR A 134 -44.36 -12.64 -3.58
CA THR A 134 -45.27 -12.55 -4.72
C THR A 134 -44.46 -12.12 -5.93
N ALA A 135 -44.40 -12.96 -6.97
CA ALA A 135 -43.65 -12.68 -8.20
C ALA A 135 -44.35 -13.27 -9.43
N ALA A 136 -44.06 -12.77 -10.64
CA ALA A 136 -44.52 -13.42 -11.86
C ALA A 136 -43.88 -14.81 -12.03
N SER A 137 -42.57 -14.88 -11.78
CA SER A 137 -41.79 -16.10 -11.68
C SER A 137 -40.76 -15.94 -10.57
N VAL A 138 -40.53 -16.99 -9.78
CA VAL A 138 -39.43 -17.05 -8.83
C VAL A 138 -38.44 -18.10 -9.29
N THR A 139 -37.19 -17.70 -9.45
CA THR A 139 -36.09 -18.55 -9.88
C THR A 139 -35.02 -18.54 -8.81
N LEU A 140 -34.69 -19.70 -8.25
CA LEU A 140 -33.45 -19.86 -7.48
C LEU A 140 -32.31 -20.08 -8.48
N GLY A 141 -31.31 -19.20 -8.46
CA GLY A 141 -30.05 -19.44 -9.15
C GLY A 141 -29.28 -20.59 -8.52
N ALA A 142 -28.16 -20.99 -9.15
CA ALA A 142 -27.35 -22.12 -8.70
C ALA A 142 -26.91 -22.03 -7.21
N ASN A 143 -26.77 -20.82 -6.69
CA ASN A 143 -26.41 -20.55 -5.30
C ASN A 143 -27.57 -20.00 -4.45
N GLY A 144 -28.76 -19.84 -5.03
CA GLY A 144 -29.93 -19.28 -4.37
C GLY A 144 -30.46 -20.19 -3.27
N SER A 145 -30.85 -19.60 -2.14
CA SER A 145 -31.56 -20.30 -1.07
C SER A 145 -32.54 -19.38 -0.37
N ILE A 146 -33.59 -19.94 0.22
CA ILE A 146 -34.51 -19.23 1.08
C ILE A 146 -34.50 -19.91 2.44
N ASN A 147 -34.46 -19.13 3.51
CA ASN A 147 -34.52 -19.67 4.84
C ASN A 147 -35.22 -18.69 5.79
N THR A 148 -36.38 -19.11 6.30
CA THR A 148 -37.19 -18.30 7.21
C THR A 148 -36.96 -18.61 8.68
N GLY A 149 -36.14 -19.61 9.02
CA GLY A 149 -36.13 -20.21 10.35
C GLY A 149 -37.51 -20.67 10.77
N SER A 150 -37.92 -20.39 12.02
CA SER A 150 -39.28 -20.70 12.48
C SER A 150 -40.38 -19.83 11.86
N GLY A 151 -40.02 -18.81 11.07
CA GLY A 151 -40.98 -17.96 10.38
C GLY A 151 -41.69 -18.70 9.25
N THR A 152 -42.91 -18.30 8.98
CA THR A 152 -43.72 -18.86 7.90
C THR A 152 -43.20 -18.39 6.54
N PHE A 153 -43.11 -19.30 5.57
CA PHE A 153 -42.81 -18.98 4.18
C PHE A 153 -44.05 -19.10 3.32
N THR A 154 -44.38 -18.02 2.63
CA THR A 154 -45.48 -17.98 1.64
C THR A 154 -44.91 -17.50 0.31
N CYS A 155 -45.23 -18.21 -0.78
CA CYS A 155 -44.72 -17.87 -2.11
C CYS A 155 -45.81 -18.06 -3.16
N THR A 156 -46.04 -17.03 -3.98
CA THR A 156 -46.98 -17.04 -5.10
C THR A 156 -46.27 -16.61 -6.37
N GLY A 157 -46.38 -17.42 -7.43
CA GLY A 157 -45.69 -17.22 -8.70
C GLY A 157 -45.28 -18.54 -9.35
N THR A 158 -44.94 -18.51 -10.65
CA THR A 158 -44.37 -19.70 -11.29
C THR A 158 -43.00 -20.02 -10.68
N GLY A 159 -42.71 -21.28 -10.36
CA GLY A 159 -41.46 -21.68 -9.68
C GLY A 159 -41.50 -21.69 -8.15
N CYS A 160 -42.55 -21.18 -7.47
CA CYS A 160 -42.63 -21.19 -6.00
C CYS A 160 -42.66 -22.58 -5.34
N ASN A 161 -43.27 -23.59 -6.00
CA ASN A 161 -43.37 -24.95 -5.46
C ASN A 161 -42.05 -25.74 -5.49
N THR A 162 -40.98 -25.16 -6.04
CA THR A 162 -39.64 -25.78 -6.15
C THR A 162 -38.61 -25.18 -5.19
N ILE A 163 -39.02 -24.28 -4.27
CA ILE A 163 -38.12 -23.34 -3.58
C ILE A 163 -37.73 -23.72 -2.15
N LEU A 164 -38.60 -24.35 -1.37
CA LEU A 164 -38.24 -24.97 -0.09
C LEU A 164 -38.42 -26.48 -0.22
N VAL A 165 -37.30 -27.19 -0.34
CA VAL A 165 -37.29 -28.65 -0.37
C VAL A 165 -36.89 -29.14 1.04
N ASN A 166 -37.85 -29.70 1.79
CA ASN A 166 -37.66 -30.36 3.09
C ASN A 166 -36.93 -29.50 4.17
N PRO A 167 -37.57 -28.47 4.74
CA PRO A 167 -36.95 -27.66 5.81
C PRO A 167 -36.73 -28.49 7.09
N ILE A 168 -35.58 -28.31 7.73
CA ILE A 168 -35.23 -28.93 9.02
C ILE A 168 -34.70 -27.84 9.97
N PHE A 169 -35.16 -27.86 11.22
CA PHE A 169 -34.86 -26.86 12.24
C PHE A 169 -34.22 -27.50 13.46
N TRP A 170 -33.20 -26.84 14.01
CA TRP A 170 -32.64 -27.21 15.31
C TRP A 170 -33.64 -26.90 16.42
N ASP A 171 -34.03 -27.91 17.19
CA ASP A 171 -34.93 -27.77 18.35
C ASP A 171 -34.24 -28.14 19.68
N GLY A 172 -33.05 -28.74 19.62
CA GLY A 172 -32.23 -29.07 20.78
C GLY A 172 -32.73 -30.25 21.63
N GLY A 173 -33.76 -30.98 21.19
CA GLY A 173 -34.09 -32.33 21.67
C GLY A 173 -34.29 -32.56 23.17
N GLY A 174 -34.46 -31.51 23.99
CA GLY A 174 -34.65 -31.63 25.44
C GLY A 174 -33.39 -31.80 26.30
N ALA A 175 -32.23 -31.26 25.87
CA ALA A 175 -31.01 -31.02 26.67
C ALA A 175 -29.99 -32.17 26.87
N ALA A 176 -29.95 -33.19 26.00
CA ALA A 176 -28.97 -34.28 26.13
C ALA A 176 -27.55 -33.94 25.61
N ASP A 177 -27.42 -33.14 24.54
CA ASP A 177 -26.15 -32.67 23.96
C ASP A 177 -26.36 -31.51 22.96
N THR A 178 -25.30 -31.06 22.28
CA THR A 178 -25.36 -30.08 21.17
C THR A 178 -24.79 -30.63 19.86
N SER A 179 -24.82 -31.96 19.67
CA SER A 179 -24.23 -32.63 18.51
C SER A 179 -25.11 -32.51 17.25
N TRP A 180 -24.53 -32.09 16.12
CA TRP A 180 -25.19 -32.10 14.81
C TRP A 180 -25.76 -33.48 14.44
N PHE A 181 -25.06 -34.54 14.86
CA PHE A 181 -25.36 -35.92 14.49
C PHE A 181 -26.40 -36.59 15.37
N ASN A 182 -26.83 -35.96 16.46
CA ASN A 182 -27.94 -36.47 17.24
C ASN A 182 -29.25 -36.08 16.56
N ALA A 183 -29.95 -37.08 16.01
CA ALA A 183 -31.17 -36.88 15.25
C ALA A 183 -32.27 -36.19 16.08
N LEU A 184 -32.30 -36.40 17.41
CA LEU A 184 -33.28 -35.80 18.33
C LEU A 184 -33.11 -34.28 18.50
N ASN A 185 -31.98 -33.69 18.07
CA ASN A 185 -31.78 -32.24 18.12
C ASN A 185 -32.44 -31.50 16.95
N TRP A 186 -33.12 -32.23 16.06
CA TRP A 186 -33.79 -31.73 14.87
C TRP A 186 -35.28 -32.02 14.93
N ASN A 187 -36.10 -31.06 14.50
CA ASN A 187 -37.57 -31.12 14.60
C ASN A 187 -38.24 -32.31 13.87
N THR A 188 -37.53 -33.00 12.99
CA THR A 188 -37.99 -34.18 12.27
C THR A 188 -37.43 -35.49 12.84
N ASP A 189 -36.68 -35.43 13.94
CA ASP A 189 -35.91 -36.55 14.51
C ASP A 189 -34.98 -37.22 13.49
N THR A 190 -34.44 -36.43 12.55
CA THR A 190 -33.52 -36.89 11.50
C THR A 190 -32.39 -35.89 11.27
N VAL A 191 -31.15 -36.39 11.11
CA VAL A 191 -29.98 -35.57 10.76
C VAL A 191 -30.15 -34.99 9.34
N PRO A 192 -29.88 -33.69 9.12
CA PRO A 192 -29.94 -33.08 7.81
C PRO A 192 -29.03 -33.72 6.76
N THR A 193 -29.47 -33.64 5.50
CA THR A 193 -28.74 -34.07 4.31
C THR A 193 -28.59 -32.91 3.31
N THR A 194 -27.86 -33.14 2.22
CA THR A 194 -27.77 -32.20 1.07
C THR A 194 -29.12 -31.82 0.43
N ASN A 195 -30.22 -32.48 0.79
CA ASN A 195 -31.58 -32.16 0.32
C ASN A 195 -32.39 -31.30 1.30
N ASN A 196 -31.80 -30.80 2.38
CA ASN A 196 -32.52 -30.05 3.42
C ASN A 196 -32.05 -28.60 3.52
N ASP A 197 -32.99 -27.66 3.60
CA ASP A 197 -32.67 -26.29 4.08
C ASP A 197 -32.69 -26.30 5.60
N VAL A 198 -31.53 -26.01 6.20
CA VAL A 198 -31.30 -26.15 7.63
C VAL A 198 -31.32 -24.78 8.30
N THR A 199 -32.02 -24.67 9.43
CA THR A 199 -31.92 -23.49 10.28
C THR A 199 -31.59 -23.87 11.71
N ILE A 200 -30.60 -23.20 12.27
CA ILE A 200 -30.34 -23.19 13.70
C ILE A 200 -30.84 -21.84 14.21
N GLY A 201 -31.83 -21.86 15.10
CA GLY A 201 -32.38 -20.64 15.71
C GLY A 201 -31.37 -19.91 16.61
N THR A 202 -31.83 -18.88 17.32
CA THR A 202 -31.02 -18.17 18.33
C THR A 202 -31.24 -18.76 19.72
N GLY A 203 -30.31 -18.50 20.65
CA GLY A 203 -30.46 -18.90 22.05
C GLY A 203 -30.05 -20.35 22.37
N PHE A 204 -29.57 -21.11 21.39
CA PHE A 204 -28.96 -22.41 21.62
C PHE A 204 -27.48 -22.28 22.02
N GLY A 205 -26.93 -23.32 22.66
CA GLY A 205 -25.50 -23.42 22.92
C GLY A 205 -24.67 -23.56 21.64
N THR A 206 -23.38 -23.88 21.76
CA THR A 206 -22.54 -24.11 20.57
C THR A 206 -22.87 -25.46 19.93
N ILE A 207 -23.40 -25.45 18.72
CA ILE A 207 -23.68 -26.66 17.92
C ILE A 207 -22.33 -27.26 17.49
N GLN A 208 -22.11 -28.52 17.83
CA GLN A 208 -20.86 -29.23 17.60
C GLN A 208 -20.98 -30.12 16.35
N ILE A 209 -20.12 -29.86 15.37
CA ILE A 209 -19.79 -30.81 14.30
C ILE A 209 -18.42 -31.39 14.64
N SER A 210 -18.45 -32.60 15.17
CA SER A 210 -17.28 -33.39 15.57
C SER A 210 -17.27 -34.75 14.87
N THR A 211 -16.50 -35.73 15.35
CA THR A 211 -16.44 -37.07 14.72
C THR A 211 -17.83 -37.72 14.64
N GLY A 212 -18.25 -37.96 13.39
CA GLY A 212 -19.54 -38.44 12.90
C GLY A 212 -19.45 -38.48 11.36
N GLY A 213 -20.48 -38.93 10.63
CA GLY A 213 -20.49 -38.83 9.15
C GLY A 213 -20.34 -37.38 8.66
N PRO A 214 -20.38 -37.10 7.34
CA PRO A 214 -20.41 -35.71 6.89
C PRO A 214 -21.68 -35.03 7.42
N ALA A 215 -21.54 -33.87 8.07
CA ALA A 215 -22.67 -32.98 8.29
C ALA A 215 -23.00 -32.33 6.95
N GLU A 216 -24.27 -32.38 6.53
CA GLU A 216 -24.67 -31.94 5.20
C GLU A 216 -25.92 -31.08 5.27
N ALA A 217 -25.98 -30.07 4.41
CA ALA A 217 -27.18 -29.29 4.19
C ALA A 217 -27.24 -28.81 2.74
N ARG A 218 -28.46 -28.64 2.21
CA ARG A 218 -28.63 -27.84 0.99
C ARG A 218 -28.23 -26.40 1.28
N SER A 219 -28.82 -25.79 2.30
CA SER A 219 -28.45 -24.46 2.79
C SER A 219 -28.48 -24.44 4.31
N LEU A 220 -27.73 -23.54 4.94
CA LEU A 220 -27.70 -23.39 6.39
C LEU A 220 -27.81 -21.93 6.80
N ILE A 221 -28.73 -21.59 7.69
CA ILE A 221 -28.66 -20.36 8.49
C ILE A 221 -28.39 -20.72 9.95
N ALA A 222 -27.28 -20.25 10.50
CA ALA A 222 -26.89 -20.49 11.88
C ALA A 222 -27.04 -19.22 12.74
N GLY A 223 -28.12 -19.14 13.51
CA GLY A 223 -28.41 -18.09 14.49
C GLY A 223 -27.72 -18.29 15.85
N SER A 224 -27.22 -19.48 16.14
CA SER A 224 -26.43 -19.82 17.33
C SER A 224 -25.00 -20.22 16.93
N PRO A 225 -24.02 -20.21 17.86
CA PRO A 225 -22.65 -20.56 17.54
C PRO A 225 -22.53 -21.97 16.96
N LEU A 226 -21.72 -22.12 15.93
CA LEU A 226 -21.43 -23.43 15.33
C LEU A 226 -19.93 -23.68 15.33
N GLN A 227 -19.53 -24.85 15.80
CA GLN A 227 -18.14 -25.27 15.88
C GLN A 227 -17.91 -26.53 15.06
N LEU A 228 -17.02 -26.43 14.10
CA LEU A 228 -16.49 -27.51 13.29
C LEU A 228 -15.09 -27.86 13.81
N SER A 229 -15.04 -28.74 14.82
CA SER A 229 -13.77 -29.16 15.45
C SER A 229 -13.11 -30.32 14.71
N SER A 230 -13.91 -31.17 14.07
CA SER A 230 -13.44 -32.30 13.27
C SER A 230 -14.56 -32.73 12.32
N GLY A 231 -14.28 -33.65 11.39
CA GLY A 231 -15.26 -34.04 10.37
C GLY A 231 -15.45 -32.97 9.31
N SER A 232 -16.57 -33.03 8.59
CA SER A 232 -16.86 -32.12 7.48
C SER A 232 -18.26 -31.55 7.53
N LEU A 233 -18.41 -30.30 7.08
CA LEU A 233 -19.69 -29.66 6.76
C LEU A 233 -19.76 -29.40 5.26
N THR A 234 -20.70 -30.04 4.56
CA THR A 234 -20.95 -29.85 3.13
C THR A 234 -22.17 -28.97 2.93
N LEU A 235 -22.00 -27.82 2.27
CA LEU A 235 -23.09 -26.87 1.97
C LEU A 235 -23.24 -26.71 0.45
N VAL A 236 -24.40 -27.07 -0.10
CA VAL A 236 -24.62 -27.11 -1.55
C VAL A 236 -24.97 -25.73 -2.12
N ASN A 237 -25.78 -24.95 -1.40
CA ASN A 237 -26.26 -23.63 -1.76
C ASN A 237 -25.78 -22.58 -0.75
N ALA A 238 -26.04 -21.31 -1.04
CA ALA A 238 -25.61 -20.21 -0.18
C ALA A 238 -26.12 -20.38 1.25
N SER A 239 -25.21 -20.17 2.20
CA SER A 239 -25.40 -20.39 3.62
C SER A 239 -24.81 -19.25 4.43
N GLN A 240 -25.30 -19.07 5.65
CA GLN A 240 -25.01 -17.93 6.48
C GLN A 240 -24.83 -18.29 7.94
N PHE A 241 -23.83 -17.66 8.56
CA PHE A 241 -23.56 -17.69 9.98
C PHE A 241 -23.86 -16.31 10.55
N ASN A 242 -24.92 -16.25 11.38
CA ASN A 242 -25.34 -15.03 12.06
C ASN A 242 -24.73 -14.88 13.45
N HIS A 243 -24.07 -15.94 13.91
CA HIS A 243 -23.26 -15.96 15.12
C HIS A 243 -21.85 -16.48 14.82
N THR A 244 -21.15 -16.90 15.87
CA THR A 244 -19.75 -17.28 15.79
C THR A 244 -19.62 -18.60 15.06
N PHE A 245 -18.85 -18.60 13.98
CA PHE A 245 -18.47 -19.80 13.27
C PHE A 245 -17.01 -20.14 13.60
N THR A 246 -16.80 -21.30 14.21
CA THR A 246 -15.48 -21.76 14.63
C THR A 246 -15.04 -22.96 13.81
N PHE A 247 -13.87 -22.86 13.20
CA PHE A 247 -13.11 -23.97 12.63
C PHE A 247 -11.91 -24.24 13.52
N SER A 248 -11.75 -25.47 13.98
CA SER A 248 -10.57 -25.86 14.73
C SER A 248 -10.06 -27.22 14.30
N SER A 249 -8.81 -27.52 14.69
CA SER A 249 -8.18 -28.83 14.51
C SER A 249 -8.20 -29.32 13.06
N THR A 250 -9.07 -30.27 12.69
CA THR A 250 -9.10 -30.90 11.36
C THR A 250 -10.46 -30.78 10.65
N GLY A 251 -11.31 -29.87 11.11
CA GLY A 251 -12.60 -29.60 10.49
C GLY A 251 -12.50 -29.17 9.02
N SER A 252 -13.41 -29.62 8.17
CA SER A 252 -13.42 -29.30 6.73
C SER A 252 -14.76 -28.70 6.29
N LEU A 253 -14.77 -27.48 5.76
CA LEU A 253 -15.92 -26.93 5.04
C LEU A 253 -15.78 -27.26 3.55
N SER A 254 -16.82 -27.85 2.97
CA SER A 254 -16.88 -28.26 1.56
C SER A 254 -18.24 -27.90 0.96
N GLY A 255 -18.43 -28.27 -0.31
CA GLY A 255 -19.66 -28.00 -1.06
C GLY A 255 -19.58 -26.73 -1.91
N THR A 256 -20.49 -26.65 -2.88
CA THR A 256 -20.52 -25.60 -3.91
C THR A 256 -21.07 -24.27 -3.41
N GLY A 257 -21.76 -24.26 -2.27
CA GLY A 257 -22.43 -23.09 -1.74
C GLY A 257 -21.48 -21.99 -1.30
N SER A 258 -21.87 -20.74 -1.52
CA SER A 258 -21.22 -19.60 -0.84
C SER A 258 -21.53 -19.63 0.66
N VAL A 259 -20.60 -19.16 1.48
CA VAL A 259 -20.77 -19.11 2.93
C VAL A 259 -20.50 -17.70 3.43
N ALA A 260 -21.38 -17.14 4.26
CA ALA A 260 -21.21 -15.78 4.76
C ALA A 260 -21.30 -15.71 6.30
N VAL A 261 -20.24 -15.24 6.95
CA VAL A 261 -20.32 -14.74 8.34
C VAL A 261 -20.79 -13.29 8.27
N SER A 262 -22.04 -13.04 8.65
CA SER A 262 -22.69 -11.76 8.33
C SER A 262 -23.69 -11.22 9.33
N GLY A 263 -24.35 -12.06 10.12
CA GLY A 263 -25.29 -11.58 11.14
C GLY A 263 -24.67 -10.72 12.24
N PRO A 264 -25.49 -10.06 13.08
CA PRO A 264 -25.10 -9.05 14.06
C PRO A 264 -24.06 -9.55 15.08
N ASN A 265 -24.04 -10.86 15.36
CA ASN A 265 -23.08 -11.50 16.26
C ASN A 265 -22.08 -12.40 15.49
N GLY A 266 -22.04 -12.26 14.16
CA GLY A 266 -21.19 -13.02 13.26
C GLY A 266 -19.72 -12.73 13.51
N ALA A 267 -18.97 -13.78 13.85
CA ALA A 267 -17.51 -13.73 13.96
C ALA A 267 -16.91 -15.04 13.47
N LEU A 268 -15.77 -14.98 12.79
CA LEU A 268 -15.01 -16.15 12.36
C LEU A 268 -13.86 -16.41 13.34
N THR A 269 -13.73 -17.64 13.83
CA THR A 269 -12.50 -18.13 14.44
C THR A 269 -12.03 -19.33 13.65
N TRP A 270 -10.87 -19.23 12.98
CA TRP A 270 -10.33 -20.31 12.16
C TRP A 270 -8.91 -20.65 12.61
N SER A 271 -8.78 -21.75 13.35
CA SER A 271 -7.54 -22.14 14.02
C SER A 271 -7.02 -23.52 13.62
N GLY A 272 -7.54 -24.08 12.52
CA GLY A 272 -7.18 -25.40 11.99
C GLY A 272 -8.14 -25.87 10.88
N GLY A 273 -7.73 -26.88 10.13
CA GLY A 273 -8.57 -27.53 9.13
C GLY A 273 -8.58 -26.85 7.76
N SER A 274 -9.56 -27.19 6.93
CA SER A 274 -9.64 -26.77 5.52
C SER A 274 -10.96 -26.10 5.15
N MET A 275 -10.87 -25.04 4.36
CA MET A 275 -11.95 -24.58 3.49
C MET A 275 -11.65 -25.11 2.09
N ALA A 276 -12.24 -26.26 1.74
CA ALA A 276 -12.04 -26.94 0.46
C ALA A 276 -12.55 -26.10 -0.73
N SER A 277 -12.34 -26.53 -1.97
CA SER A 277 -12.92 -25.84 -3.13
C SER A 277 -14.46 -25.73 -3.03
N GLY A 278 -15.00 -24.61 -3.51
CA GLY A 278 -16.42 -24.28 -3.35
C GLY A 278 -16.72 -22.83 -3.68
N GLY A 279 -17.93 -22.38 -3.31
CA GLY A 279 -18.33 -20.98 -3.44
C GLY A 279 -17.55 -20.06 -2.50
N THR A 280 -17.70 -18.75 -2.71
CA THR A 280 -17.04 -17.71 -1.91
C THR A 280 -17.35 -17.86 -0.42
N PHE A 281 -16.30 -17.80 0.41
CA PHE A 281 -16.44 -17.53 1.84
C PHE A 281 -16.36 -16.02 2.07
N LEU A 282 -17.35 -15.43 2.72
CA LEU A 282 -17.48 -13.99 2.92
C LEU A 282 -17.48 -13.67 4.42
N LEU A 283 -16.50 -12.90 4.85
CA LEU A 283 -16.53 -12.18 6.12
C LEU A 283 -17.08 -10.77 5.85
N ALA A 284 -18.33 -10.53 6.26
CA ALA A 284 -19.04 -9.29 5.94
C ALA A 284 -18.46 -8.06 6.66
N SER A 285 -18.79 -6.87 6.13
CA SER A 285 -18.53 -5.61 6.82
C SER A 285 -19.11 -5.58 8.24
N GLY A 286 -18.38 -4.97 9.17
CA GLY A 286 -18.72 -4.93 10.60
C GLY A 286 -18.51 -6.24 11.36
N ARG A 287 -18.01 -7.30 10.70
CA ARG A 287 -17.67 -8.58 11.33
C ARG A 287 -16.17 -8.73 11.51
N SER A 288 -15.79 -9.58 12.46
CA SER A 288 -14.40 -9.90 12.75
C SER A 288 -14.07 -11.35 12.44
N GLY A 289 -12.86 -11.59 11.97
CA GLY A 289 -12.31 -12.92 11.71
C GLY A 289 -10.91 -13.04 12.29
N THR A 290 -10.62 -14.13 12.98
CA THR A 290 -9.27 -14.46 13.45
C THR A 290 -8.82 -15.77 12.84
N LEU A 291 -7.67 -15.74 12.17
CA LEU A 291 -6.99 -16.90 11.60
C LEU A 291 -5.70 -17.17 12.39
N SER A 292 -5.47 -18.43 12.73
CA SER A 292 -4.28 -18.88 13.44
C SER A 292 -3.92 -20.33 13.12
N ASN A 293 -2.70 -20.75 13.44
CA ASN A 293 -2.18 -22.09 13.17
C ASN A 293 -2.20 -22.46 11.68
N MET A 294 -2.12 -23.75 11.36
CA MET A 294 -2.08 -24.25 9.99
C MET A 294 -3.49 -24.38 9.40
N LEU A 295 -3.70 -23.71 8.27
CA LEU A 295 -4.99 -23.58 7.59
C LEU A 295 -4.82 -23.97 6.11
N THR A 296 -5.83 -24.59 5.51
CA THR A 296 -5.88 -24.80 4.05
C THR A 296 -7.05 -24.04 3.45
N LEU A 297 -6.77 -23.11 2.53
CA LEU A 297 -7.77 -22.30 1.84
C LEU A 297 -7.74 -22.63 0.34
N ASP A 298 -8.79 -23.29 -0.14
CA ASP A 298 -8.93 -23.75 -1.54
C ASP A 298 -10.12 -23.09 -2.27
N ARG A 299 -10.65 -22.01 -1.69
CA ARG A 299 -11.74 -21.20 -2.26
C ARG A 299 -11.41 -19.72 -2.16
N LEU A 300 -12.22 -18.89 -2.81
CA LEU A 300 -12.16 -17.45 -2.61
C LEU A 300 -12.64 -17.09 -1.19
N PHE A 301 -11.78 -16.44 -0.42
CA PHE A 301 -12.14 -15.77 0.83
C PHE A 301 -12.25 -14.26 0.57
N GLN A 302 -13.44 -13.70 0.70
CA GLN A 302 -13.67 -12.28 0.64
C GLN A 302 -13.76 -11.70 2.05
N ASN A 303 -12.83 -10.81 2.40
CA ASN A 303 -12.87 -10.02 3.62
C ASN A 303 -13.41 -8.62 3.32
N ASP A 304 -14.58 -8.29 3.86
CA ASP A 304 -15.10 -6.93 3.90
C ASP A 304 -15.12 -6.36 5.34
N GLY A 305 -14.80 -7.19 6.32
CA GLY A 305 -14.75 -6.83 7.75
C GLY A 305 -13.33 -6.62 8.26
N THR A 306 -13.09 -6.99 9.51
CA THR A 306 -11.77 -6.96 10.14
C THR A 306 -11.21 -8.37 10.25
N LEU A 307 -10.15 -8.64 9.50
CA LEU A 307 -9.47 -9.93 9.48
C LEU A 307 -8.11 -9.84 10.17
N THR A 308 -7.89 -10.68 11.16
CA THR A 308 -6.62 -10.77 11.90
C THR A 308 -5.98 -12.13 11.65
N LEU A 309 -4.74 -12.14 11.17
CA LEU A 309 -3.90 -13.33 11.07
C LEU A 309 -2.84 -13.26 12.17
N SER A 310 -2.87 -14.22 13.08
CA SER A 310 -1.99 -14.27 14.25
C SER A 310 -1.37 -15.65 14.36
N GLY A 311 -0.12 -15.80 13.91
CA GLY A 311 0.54 -17.10 13.85
C GLY A 311 -0.10 -18.04 12.83
N ALA A 312 -0.73 -17.51 11.79
CA ALA A 312 -1.43 -18.30 10.78
C ALA A 312 -0.47 -18.77 9.69
N THR A 313 -0.58 -20.02 9.26
CA THR A 313 0.03 -20.54 8.04
C THR A 313 -1.11 -20.89 7.09
N VAL A 314 -1.39 -20.00 6.13
CA VAL A 314 -2.48 -20.16 5.16
C VAL A 314 -1.93 -20.82 3.90
N ASN A 315 -2.21 -22.11 3.76
CA ASN A 315 -1.75 -22.94 2.65
C ASN A 315 -2.84 -23.14 1.59
N GLN A 316 -2.40 -23.62 0.43
CA GLN A 316 -3.26 -24.13 -0.63
C GLN A 316 -3.15 -25.66 -0.68
N GLY A 317 -4.26 -26.30 -1.02
CA GLY A 317 -4.35 -27.70 -1.33
C GLY A 317 -3.77 -28.01 -2.72
N PRO A 318 -3.47 -29.29 -3.01
CA PRO A 318 -2.86 -29.67 -4.28
C PRO A 318 -3.78 -29.37 -5.48
N GLY A 319 -3.27 -28.62 -6.46
CA GLY A 319 -3.96 -28.40 -7.74
C GLY A 319 -5.18 -27.47 -7.71
N VAL A 320 -5.40 -26.77 -6.59
CA VAL A 320 -6.46 -25.76 -6.44
C VAL A 320 -5.84 -24.44 -6.01
N THR A 321 -6.35 -23.32 -6.55
CA THR A 321 -5.92 -21.98 -6.14
C THR A 321 -7.00 -21.31 -5.30
N GLY A 322 -6.81 -21.31 -3.98
CA GLY A 322 -7.56 -20.41 -3.10
C GLY A 322 -7.03 -18.98 -3.20
N SER A 323 -7.79 -17.99 -2.72
CA SER A 323 -7.35 -16.60 -2.75
C SER A 323 -8.05 -15.77 -1.68
N ILE A 324 -7.45 -14.64 -1.32
CA ILE A 324 -8.07 -13.66 -0.44
C ILE A 324 -8.32 -12.36 -1.20
N THR A 325 -9.55 -11.89 -1.22
CA THR A 325 -9.88 -10.51 -1.62
C THR A 325 -10.13 -9.68 -0.36
N ASN A 326 -9.33 -8.65 -0.14
CA ASN A 326 -9.41 -7.78 1.03
C ASN A 326 -10.01 -6.41 0.68
N VAL A 327 -11.31 -6.25 0.94
CA VAL A 327 -12.04 -4.97 0.86
C VAL A 327 -12.13 -4.31 2.25
N GLY A 328 -12.02 -5.09 3.32
CA GLY A 328 -11.95 -4.61 4.70
C GLY A 328 -10.52 -4.38 5.21
N THR A 329 -10.32 -4.39 6.51
CA THR A 329 -8.98 -4.28 7.12
C THR A 329 -8.37 -5.67 7.33
N MET A 330 -7.10 -5.84 7.01
CA MET A 330 -6.35 -7.06 7.33
C MET A 330 -5.13 -6.72 8.18
N SER A 331 -4.97 -7.37 9.34
CA SER A 331 -3.77 -7.28 10.18
C SER A 331 -3.06 -8.62 10.24
N VAL A 332 -1.74 -8.62 10.07
CA VAL A 332 -0.92 -9.82 9.94
C VAL A 332 0.24 -9.77 10.93
N SER A 333 0.36 -10.82 11.75
CA SER A 333 1.43 -10.99 12.72
C SER A 333 1.92 -12.44 12.78
N GLY A 334 3.23 -12.64 12.67
CA GLY A 334 3.88 -13.95 12.74
C GLY A 334 3.34 -15.00 11.76
N SER A 335 2.87 -14.62 10.57
CA SER A 335 2.09 -15.48 9.68
C SER A 335 2.78 -15.80 8.36
N THR A 336 2.52 -17.00 7.82
CA THR A 336 2.96 -17.43 6.49
C THR A 336 1.77 -17.49 5.53
N LEU A 337 1.89 -16.84 4.38
CA LEU A 337 0.86 -16.68 3.37
C LEU A 337 1.28 -17.37 2.08
N SER A 338 0.55 -18.42 1.70
CA SER A 338 0.77 -19.18 0.47
C SER A 338 -0.40 -19.09 -0.52
N VAL A 339 -1.36 -18.20 -0.26
CA VAL A 339 -2.48 -17.83 -1.15
C VAL A 339 -2.32 -16.40 -1.66
N PRO A 340 -2.64 -16.09 -2.92
CA PRO A 340 -2.63 -14.71 -3.42
C PRO A 340 -3.65 -13.83 -2.70
N ILE A 341 -3.27 -12.56 -2.50
CA ILE A 341 -4.09 -11.52 -1.89
C ILE A 341 -4.26 -10.38 -2.88
N THR A 342 -5.51 -9.99 -3.12
CA THR A 342 -5.85 -8.74 -3.81
C THR A 342 -6.54 -7.84 -2.82
N ASN A 343 -5.99 -6.66 -2.55
CA ASN A 343 -6.56 -5.73 -1.58
C ASN A 343 -7.03 -4.45 -2.26
N SER A 344 -8.13 -3.88 -1.79
CA SER A 344 -8.55 -2.50 -2.08
C SER A 344 -8.48 -1.61 -0.83
N SER A 345 -8.25 -2.24 0.32
CA SER A 345 -8.11 -1.62 1.63
C SER A 345 -6.82 -2.09 2.32
N PRO A 346 -6.36 -1.41 3.37
CA PRO A 346 -5.03 -1.65 3.94
C PRO A 346 -4.82 -3.10 4.43
N VAL A 347 -3.66 -3.66 4.04
CA VAL A 347 -3.06 -4.84 4.67
C VAL A 347 -1.90 -4.38 5.55
N GLN A 348 -1.95 -4.66 6.84
CA GLN A 348 -0.97 -4.18 7.82
C GLN A 348 -0.18 -5.34 8.42
N PHE A 349 1.14 -5.30 8.29
CA PHE A 349 2.08 -6.19 8.98
C PHE A 349 2.56 -5.54 10.28
N THR A 350 2.17 -6.14 11.41
CA THR A 350 2.27 -5.48 12.72
C THR A 350 3.38 -6.02 13.61
N ALA A 351 3.66 -7.33 13.56
CA ALA A 351 4.67 -7.98 14.40
C ALA A 351 5.10 -9.35 13.86
N GLY A 352 6.07 -9.96 14.54
CA GLY A 352 6.56 -11.31 14.26
C GLY A 352 7.31 -11.44 12.93
N THR A 353 7.64 -12.67 12.56
CA THR A 353 8.19 -13.00 11.24
C THR A 353 7.06 -13.40 10.32
N ASN A 354 6.83 -12.61 9.27
CA ASN A 354 5.82 -12.85 8.25
C ASN A 354 6.49 -13.27 6.95
N ILE A 355 5.87 -14.21 6.24
CA ILE A 355 6.40 -14.74 4.97
C ILE A 355 5.27 -14.73 3.95
N VAL A 356 5.49 -14.08 2.81
CA VAL A 356 4.68 -14.26 1.60
C VAL A 356 5.46 -15.19 0.68
N THR A 357 4.95 -16.40 0.47
CA THR A 357 5.71 -17.46 -0.19
C THR A 357 5.76 -17.28 -1.70
N ALA A 358 6.66 -18.02 -2.35
CA ALA A 358 6.86 -17.99 -3.80
C ALA A 358 5.59 -18.28 -4.63
N THR A 359 4.56 -18.91 -4.05
CA THR A 359 3.30 -19.24 -4.73
C THR A 359 2.19 -18.21 -4.45
N SER A 360 2.52 -17.12 -3.76
CA SER A 360 1.58 -16.09 -3.30
C SER A 360 2.00 -14.71 -3.83
N GLY A 361 1.25 -13.69 -3.43
CA GLY A 361 1.57 -12.30 -3.69
C GLY A 361 0.51 -11.38 -3.11
N ILE A 362 0.84 -10.09 -3.05
CA ILE A 362 -0.09 -9.03 -2.67
C ILE A 362 -0.18 -8.02 -3.81
N THR A 363 -1.40 -7.69 -4.20
CA THR A 363 -1.69 -6.77 -5.31
C THR A 363 -2.82 -5.82 -4.97
N GLY A 364 -2.79 -4.60 -5.51
CA GLY A 364 -3.88 -3.62 -5.35
C GLY A 364 -3.52 -2.50 -4.38
N GLY A 365 -4.36 -2.19 -3.40
CA GLY A 365 -4.27 -1.03 -2.54
C GLY A 365 -3.09 -1.03 -1.56
N MET A 366 -3.18 -0.18 -0.53
CA MET A 366 -2.10 0.06 0.42
C MET A 366 -1.64 -1.20 1.20
N VAL A 367 -0.33 -1.33 1.38
CA VAL A 367 0.31 -2.25 2.32
C VAL A 367 1.17 -1.45 3.30
N GLU A 368 1.01 -1.72 4.60
CA GLU A 368 1.72 -1.04 5.68
C GLU A 368 2.57 -2.02 6.50
N PHE A 369 3.81 -1.64 6.76
CA PHE A 369 4.74 -2.32 7.66
C PHE A 369 4.96 -1.44 8.89
N THR A 370 4.34 -1.81 10.01
CA THR A 370 4.44 -1.07 11.28
C THR A 370 5.36 -1.77 12.28
N GLY A 371 5.63 -3.07 12.10
CA GLY A 371 6.49 -3.84 12.99
C GLY A 371 6.77 -5.25 12.47
N GLY A 372 7.64 -5.97 13.18
CA GLY A 372 8.10 -7.30 12.77
C GLY A 372 8.97 -7.29 11.51
N THR A 373 9.19 -8.46 10.94
CA THR A 373 9.92 -8.66 9.68
C THR A 373 9.00 -9.36 8.71
N THR A 374 8.81 -8.80 7.52
CA THR A 374 8.04 -9.41 6.44
C THR A 374 8.94 -9.68 5.25
N THR A 375 8.96 -10.91 4.77
CA THR A 375 9.72 -11.31 3.58
C THR A 375 8.79 -11.76 2.47
N PHE A 376 8.87 -11.09 1.32
CA PHE A 376 8.30 -11.54 0.06
C PHE A 376 9.34 -12.38 -0.67
N GLN A 377 9.15 -13.69 -0.69
CA GLN A 377 10.14 -14.63 -1.23
C GLN A 377 10.29 -14.49 -2.74
N THR A 378 11.45 -14.88 -3.27
CA THR A 378 11.66 -15.02 -4.73
C THR A 378 10.55 -15.88 -5.35
N GLY A 379 9.93 -15.36 -6.42
CA GLY A 379 8.78 -15.98 -7.09
C GLY A 379 7.42 -15.42 -6.65
N SER A 380 7.34 -14.78 -5.48
CA SER A 380 6.11 -14.09 -5.05
C SER A 380 5.83 -12.84 -5.90
N THR A 381 4.58 -12.37 -5.88
CA THR A 381 4.18 -11.10 -6.54
C THR A 381 3.99 -9.98 -5.52
N TYR A 382 4.49 -8.78 -5.81
CA TYR A 382 4.17 -7.58 -5.05
C TYR A 382 3.97 -6.41 -6.01
N SER A 383 2.72 -5.96 -6.17
CA SER A 383 2.36 -4.86 -7.06
C SER A 383 1.21 -4.05 -6.45
N VAL A 384 1.55 -2.98 -5.73
CA VAL A 384 0.59 -2.23 -4.91
C VAL A 384 0.55 -0.74 -5.21
N ASP A 385 -0.50 -0.06 -4.79
CA ASP A 385 -0.68 1.38 -4.95
C ASP A 385 0.21 2.15 -3.96
N THR A 386 0.33 1.67 -2.73
CA THR A 386 1.14 2.36 -1.73
C THR A 386 1.84 1.38 -0.81
N THR A 387 3.13 1.58 -0.64
CA THR A 387 3.97 0.89 0.33
C THR A 387 4.34 1.87 1.44
N ASN A 388 3.81 1.65 2.64
CA ASN A 388 4.18 2.44 3.82
C ASN A 388 5.06 1.60 4.75
N ILE A 389 6.26 2.07 5.03
CA ILE A 389 7.16 1.49 6.04
C ILE A 389 7.31 2.52 7.15
N SER A 390 6.53 2.33 8.21
CA SER A 390 6.49 3.16 9.42
C SER A 390 7.12 2.47 10.63
N GLY A 391 7.52 1.21 10.45
CA GLY A 391 8.32 0.42 11.38
C GLY A 391 8.69 -0.93 10.78
N GLY A 392 9.26 -1.82 11.59
CA GLY A 392 9.60 -3.18 11.15
C GLY A 392 10.61 -3.25 10.00
N THR A 393 10.64 -4.40 9.32
CA THR A 393 11.49 -4.66 8.15
C THR A 393 10.64 -5.26 7.02
N ALA A 394 10.70 -4.65 5.83
CA ALA A 394 10.11 -5.19 4.60
C ALA A 394 11.23 -5.68 3.66
N ASN A 395 11.36 -6.98 3.49
CA ASN A 395 12.31 -7.60 2.56
C ASN A 395 11.59 -8.03 1.29
N PHE A 396 11.98 -7.44 0.15
CA PHE A 396 11.56 -7.91 -1.16
C PHE A 396 12.68 -8.78 -1.76
N ASP A 397 12.52 -10.10 -1.74
CA ASP A 397 13.39 -11.06 -2.45
C ASP A 397 12.84 -11.41 -3.84
N ASN A 398 11.68 -10.86 -4.19
CA ASN A 398 11.07 -10.85 -5.51
C ASN A 398 11.28 -9.51 -6.22
N THR A 399 11.06 -9.48 -7.54
CA THR A 399 10.83 -8.22 -8.25
C THR A 399 9.46 -7.66 -7.84
N ALA A 400 9.48 -6.43 -7.35
CA ALA A 400 8.34 -5.75 -6.74
C ALA A 400 8.11 -4.37 -7.38
N SER A 401 6.86 -3.91 -7.36
CA SER A 401 6.50 -2.57 -7.78
C SER A 401 5.51 -1.92 -6.82
N THR A 402 5.62 -0.61 -6.68
CA THR A 402 4.66 0.22 -5.94
C THR A 402 4.40 1.52 -6.69
N THR A 403 3.19 2.08 -6.60
CA THR A 403 2.93 3.41 -7.14
C THR A 403 3.64 4.46 -6.29
N ASP A 404 3.42 4.44 -4.97
CA ASP A 404 4.09 5.32 -4.01
C ASP A 404 4.81 4.57 -2.89
N LEU A 405 6.02 5.01 -2.54
CA LEU A 405 6.81 4.47 -1.42
C LEU A 405 7.02 5.54 -0.33
N ASN A 406 6.47 5.30 0.86
CA ASN A 406 6.73 6.11 2.05
C ASN A 406 7.54 5.33 3.08
N LEU A 407 8.80 5.70 3.25
CA LEU A 407 9.71 5.14 4.25
C LEU A 407 9.95 6.20 5.33
N SER A 408 9.28 6.05 6.47
CA SER A 408 9.35 7.00 7.58
C SER A 408 10.14 6.50 8.78
N SER A 409 10.26 5.18 8.91
CA SER A 409 11.06 4.47 9.92
C SER A 409 11.27 3.01 9.44
N GLY A 410 11.86 2.14 10.25
CA GLY A 410 12.07 0.73 9.90
C GLY A 410 13.09 0.54 8.78
N THR A 411 12.99 -0.59 8.09
CA THR A 411 13.99 -1.04 7.10
C THR A 411 13.34 -1.53 5.81
N LEU A 412 13.79 -1.01 4.67
CA LEU A 412 13.60 -1.64 3.36
C LEU A 412 14.82 -2.51 3.05
N GLY A 413 14.60 -3.81 2.87
CA GLY A 413 15.63 -4.83 2.66
C GLY A 413 15.34 -5.76 1.47
N GLY A 414 15.95 -6.95 1.52
CA GLY A 414 15.76 -8.00 0.51
C GLY A 414 16.70 -7.91 -0.70
N THR A 415 16.73 -9.01 -1.45
CA THR A 415 17.64 -9.22 -2.59
C THR A 415 17.03 -8.87 -3.95
N GLY A 416 15.71 -8.72 -4.03
CA GLY A 416 14.97 -8.38 -5.24
C GLY A 416 14.82 -6.87 -5.43
N ASP A 417 14.50 -6.47 -6.66
CA ASP A 417 14.33 -5.07 -7.05
C ASP A 417 12.94 -4.53 -6.67
N LEU A 418 12.86 -3.27 -6.24
CA LEU A 418 11.62 -2.53 -6.01
C LEU A 418 11.58 -1.30 -6.92
N THR A 419 10.49 -1.13 -7.68
CA THR A 419 10.26 0.06 -8.52
C THR A 419 9.17 0.96 -7.96
N VAL A 420 9.44 2.25 -7.85
CA VAL A 420 8.50 3.32 -7.46
C VAL A 420 8.07 4.07 -8.71
N ASN A 421 6.77 4.05 -9.02
CA ASN A 421 6.27 4.53 -10.31
C ASN A 421 5.79 5.98 -10.32
N THR A 422 5.37 6.53 -9.16
CA THR A 422 4.82 7.90 -9.06
C THR A 422 5.56 8.75 -8.03
N GLY A 423 5.73 8.29 -6.80
CA GLY A 423 6.48 9.07 -5.82
C GLY A 423 6.47 8.54 -4.39
N GLY A 424 6.25 9.46 -3.45
CA GLY A 424 6.30 9.22 -2.00
C GLY A 424 7.45 9.95 -1.31
N ALA A 425 7.80 9.50 -0.11
CA ALA A 425 8.80 10.16 0.72
C ALA A 425 9.74 9.18 1.45
N TRP A 426 11.00 9.58 1.61
CA TRP A 426 11.92 9.00 2.56
C TRP A 426 12.15 10.02 3.69
N SER A 427 11.49 9.81 4.83
CA SER A 427 11.53 10.72 5.98
C SER A 427 12.31 10.19 7.18
N GLY A 428 12.78 8.94 7.11
CA GLY A 428 13.56 8.25 8.15
C GLY A 428 13.74 6.77 7.82
N GLY A 429 14.39 5.99 8.68
CA GLY A 429 14.61 4.55 8.46
C GLY A 429 15.79 4.21 7.54
N GLN A 430 15.92 2.93 7.20
CA GLN A 430 17.10 2.36 6.53
C GLN A 430 16.77 1.73 5.18
N LEU A 431 17.62 1.99 4.18
CA LEU A 431 17.71 1.26 2.92
C LEU A 431 18.86 0.25 3.01
N THR A 432 18.61 -1.04 2.80
CA THR A 432 19.65 -2.09 2.83
C THR A 432 19.30 -3.28 1.93
N GLY A 433 20.16 -4.30 1.91
CA GLY A 433 19.99 -5.50 1.08
C GLY A 433 20.53 -5.31 -0.34
N ALA A 434 20.73 -6.41 -1.06
CA ALA A 434 21.44 -6.40 -2.34
C ALA A 434 20.59 -5.93 -3.54
N GLY A 435 19.27 -5.79 -3.38
CA GLY A 435 18.38 -5.41 -4.48
C GLY A 435 18.52 -3.93 -4.90
N THR A 436 17.89 -3.58 -6.02
CA THR A 436 17.81 -2.20 -6.51
C THR A 436 16.51 -1.55 -6.05
N LEU A 437 16.55 -0.30 -5.60
CA LEU A 437 15.39 0.58 -5.49
C LEU A 437 15.42 1.54 -6.67
N THR A 438 14.42 1.50 -7.55
CA THR A 438 14.35 2.38 -8.72
C THR A 438 13.22 3.40 -8.56
N VAL A 439 13.56 4.69 -8.60
CA VAL A 439 12.59 5.77 -8.79
C VAL A 439 12.45 5.99 -10.29
N ALA A 440 11.35 5.50 -10.87
CA ALA A 440 11.12 5.51 -12.31
C ALA A 440 10.87 6.95 -12.82
N ALA A 441 11.05 7.21 -14.12
CA ALA A 441 10.57 8.45 -14.71
C ALA A 441 9.05 8.33 -15.00
N PRO A 442 8.20 9.34 -14.68
CA PRO A 442 8.52 10.68 -14.20
C PRO A 442 8.38 10.85 -12.67
N ALA A 443 8.54 9.79 -11.88
CA ALA A 443 8.28 9.80 -10.45
C ALA A 443 9.11 10.86 -9.71
N THR A 444 8.53 11.42 -8.64
CA THR A 444 9.23 12.35 -7.73
C THR A 444 9.24 11.77 -6.32
N TRP A 445 10.43 11.50 -5.77
CA TRP A 445 10.59 10.95 -4.44
C TRP A 445 11.30 11.97 -3.53
N THR A 446 10.63 12.36 -2.45
CA THR A 446 11.12 13.44 -1.58
C THR A 446 11.91 12.88 -0.40
N LEU A 447 13.14 13.34 -0.21
CA LEU A 447 13.94 13.05 0.99
C LEU A 447 13.72 14.19 2.00
N ASN A 448 12.97 13.93 3.07
CA ASN A 448 12.59 14.92 4.07
C ASN A 448 12.75 14.35 5.49
N GLY A 449 12.10 14.99 6.48
CA GLY A 449 12.03 14.46 7.84
C GLY A 449 13.38 14.40 8.57
N GLY A 450 13.59 13.33 9.33
CA GLY A 450 14.76 13.14 10.18
C GLY A 450 15.96 12.54 9.46
N THR A 451 16.87 11.95 10.24
CA THR A 451 18.04 11.23 9.71
C THR A 451 17.61 9.94 9.00
N LYS A 452 18.20 9.70 7.84
CA LYS A 452 17.98 8.56 6.94
C LYS A 452 19.24 7.70 6.90
N PHE A 453 19.12 6.38 6.79
CA PHE A 453 20.29 5.48 6.74
C PHE A 453 20.40 4.79 5.38
N PHE A 454 21.47 5.09 4.65
CA PHE A 454 21.79 4.47 3.36
C PHE A 454 22.80 3.33 3.56
N GLY A 455 22.29 2.10 3.59
CA GLY A 455 23.08 0.88 3.74
C GLY A 455 23.54 0.29 2.42
N SER A 456 23.51 -1.04 2.29
CA SER A 456 24.11 -1.76 1.16
C SER A 456 23.27 -1.82 -0.13
N ARG A 457 22.15 -1.08 -0.19
CA ARG A 457 21.22 -1.12 -1.33
C ARG A 457 21.71 -0.26 -2.48
N THR A 458 21.33 -0.64 -3.71
CA THR A 458 21.47 0.25 -4.87
C THR A 458 20.22 1.11 -5.02
N LEU A 459 20.37 2.43 -5.09
CA LEU A 459 19.31 3.37 -5.44
C LEU A 459 19.55 3.90 -6.86
N VAL A 460 18.57 3.73 -7.75
CA VAL A 460 18.58 4.28 -9.12
C VAL A 460 17.52 5.36 -9.21
N ASN A 461 17.93 6.59 -9.53
CA ASN A 461 17.03 7.69 -9.81
C ASN A 461 16.93 7.95 -11.32
N ASN A 462 15.81 7.61 -11.93
CA ASN A 462 15.48 7.98 -13.31
C ASN A 462 14.49 9.16 -13.37
N GLY A 463 13.79 9.45 -12.27
CA GLY A 463 12.87 10.57 -12.11
C GLY A 463 13.51 11.77 -11.41
N THR A 464 12.85 12.27 -10.36
CA THR A 464 13.32 13.39 -9.54
C THR A 464 13.49 12.95 -8.07
N LEU A 465 14.62 13.27 -7.48
CA LEU A 465 14.84 13.23 -6.03
C LEU A 465 14.96 14.66 -5.49
N ASP A 466 14.07 15.03 -4.58
CA ASP A 466 14.10 16.32 -3.89
C ASP A 466 14.52 16.13 -2.44
N TRP A 467 15.77 16.47 -2.14
CA TRP A 467 16.29 16.36 -0.78
C TRP A 467 16.20 17.70 -0.07
N THR A 468 15.26 17.76 0.87
CA THR A 468 14.77 19.01 1.45
C THR A 468 15.15 19.15 2.92
N VAL A 469 15.16 18.05 3.69
CA VAL A 469 15.40 18.07 5.14
C VAL A 469 16.07 16.77 5.60
N GLY A 470 16.90 16.88 6.64
CA GLY A 470 17.50 15.76 7.36
C GLY A 470 18.67 15.11 6.63
N GLY A 471 19.70 14.68 7.38
CA GLY A 471 20.88 14.03 6.81
C GLY A 471 20.61 12.62 6.27
N VAL A 472 21.52 12.15 5.43
CA VAL A 472 21.61 10.76 4.98
C VAL A 472 22.92 10.16 5.46
N GLU A 473 22.84 9.28 6.45
CA GLU A 473 23.97 8.59 7.06
C GLU A 473 24.37 7.38 6.23
N VAL A 474 25.67 7.20 6.02
CA VAL A 474 26.20 6.00 5.36
C VAL A 474 26.24 4.87 6.37
N ASN A 475 25.48 3.80 6.13
CA ASN A 475 25.32 2.66 7.04
C ASN A 475 25.56 1.31 6.31
N GLY A 476 26.52 1.29 5.40
CA GLY A 476 26.89 0.15 4.57
C GLY A 476 27.47 0.58 3.23
N ASP A 477 27.87 -0.41 2.42
CA ASP A 477 28.41 -0.18 1.09
C ASP A 477 27.30 -0.16 0.04
N GLY A 478 26.71 1.01 -0.16
CA GLY A 478 25.61 1.23 -1.10
C GLY A 478 26.06 1.91 -2.39
N ALA A 479 25.19 1.88 -3.40
CA ALA A 479 25.40 2.57 -4.67
C ALA A 479 24.21 3.50 -4.98
N PHE A 480 24.49 4.73 -5.41
CA PHE A 480 23.49 5.67 -5.89
C PHE A 480 23.78 6.02 -7.35
N THR A 481 22.88 5.65 -8.26
CA THR A 481 22.98 5.98 -9.69
C THR A 481 21.93 7.00 -10.05
N ASN A 482 22.36 8.22 -10.42
CA ASN A 482 21.47 9.30 -10.82
C ASN A 482 21.48 9.44 -12.35
N ALA A 483 20.34 9.16 -12.99
CA ALA A 483 20.10 9.38 -14.42
C ALA A 483 19.04 10.45 -14.70
N GLY A 484 18.28 10.85 -13.67
CA GLY A 484 17.33 11.97 -13.68
C GLY A 484 17.85 13.19 -12.90
N ALA A 485 16.95 13.87 -12.18
CA ALA A 485 17.28 15.06 -11.38
C ALA A 485 17.45 14.72 -9.90
N PHE A 486 18.54 15.17 -9.29
CA PHE A 486 18.75 15.14 -7.84
C PHE A 486 18.98 16.57 -7.33
N ASN A 487 17.96 17.12 -6.67
CA ASN A 487 17.94 18.48 -6.15
C ASN A 487 18.29 18.46 -4.66
N ILE A 488 19.35 19.17 -4.29
CA ILE A 488 19.76 19.42 -2.92
C ILE A 488 19.20 20.79 -2.51
N VAL A 489 18.06 20.76 -1.81
CA VAL A 489 17.21 21.92 -1.51
C VAL A 489 17.48 22.47 -0.10
N GLY A 490 18.76 22.54 0.29
CA GLY A 490 19.13 23.04 1.59
C GLY A 490 20.60 22.82 1.94
N ASP A 491 20.92 23.05 3.21
CA ASP A 491 22.23 22.84 3.80
C ASP A 491 22.23 21.49 4.52
N LEU A 492 22.43 20.43 3.73
CA LEU A 492 22.16 19.04 4.10
C LEU A 492 23.43 18.18 3.99
N ASN A 493 23.51 17.10 4.76
CA ASN A 493 24.66 16.20 4.78
C ASN A 493 24.31 14.79 4.32
N TRP A 494 24.97 14.29 3.27
CA TRP A 494 24.95 12.89 2.88
C TRP A 494 26.36 12.37 3.06
N GLY A 495 26.54 11.60 4.11
CA GLY A 495 27.84 11.30 4.70
C GLY A 495 27.63 10.97 6.17
N ASP A 496 28.71 10.70 6.89
CA ASP A 496 28.61 10.50 8.33
C ASP A 496 28.36 11.84 9.05
N ALA A 497 27.48 11.82 10.05
CA ALA A 497 27.24 12.92 10.98
C ALA A 497 27.19 12.51 12.47
N ALA A 498 27.63 11.30 12.88
CA ALA A 498 28.17 10.97 14.23
C ALA A 498 27.86 9.56 14.81
N CYS A 499 27.19 8.61 14.14
CA CYS A 499 26.95 7.29 14.79
C CYS A 499 26.73 6.05 13.89
N CYS A 500 27.22 4.92 14.42
CA CYS A 500 26.97 3.51 14.09
C CYS A 500 27.35 2.97 12.70
N GLY A 501 27.30 3.78 11.65
CA GLY A 501 27.48 3.31 10.28
C GLY A 501 28.94 3.33 9.82
N ILE A 502 29.41 2.21 9.27
CA ILE A 502 30.63 2.15 8.46
C ILE A 502 30.26 1.74 7.04
N GLY A 503 30.91 2.34 6.06
CA GLY A 503 30.72 1.98 4.65
C GLY A 503 31.02 3.13 3.71
N THR A 504 30.77 2.87 2.42
CA THR A 504 30.94 3.83 1.33
C THR A 504 29.70 3.87 0.45
N THR A 505 29.14 5.06 0.25
CA THR A 505 28.20 5.31 -0.85
C THR A 505 28.98 5.63 -2.11
N THR A 506 28.87 4.79 -3.14
CA THR A 506 29.34 5.14 -4.48
C THR A 506 28.25 5.89 -5.22
N MET A 507 28.42 7.20 -5.40
CA MET A 507 27.50 8.03 -6.17
C MET A 507 27.99 8.15 -7.62
N THR A 508 27.14 7.81 -8.56
CA THR A 508 27.40 7.94 -10.00
C THR A 508 26.30 8.78 -10.63
N ASN A 509 26.65 10.00 -11.02
CA ASN A 509 25.79 10.82 -11.87
C ASN A 509 26.06 10.46 -13.33
N THR A 510 25.12 9.78 -13.98
CA THR A 510 25.28 9.32 -15.37
C THR A 510 25.26 10.49 -16.35
N ALA A 511 25.59 10.24 -17.63
CA ALA A 511 25.66 11.29 -18.65
C ALA A 511 24.36 12.10 -18.84
N THR A 512 23.20 11.54 -18.50
CA THR A 512 21.91 12.23 -18.55
C THR A 512 21.50 12.86 -17.22
N GLY A 513 22.17 12.47 -16.13
CA GLY A 513 21.81 12.87 -14.79
C GLY A 513 22.24 14.31 -14.46
N THR A 514 21.45 14.94 -13.61
CA THR A 514 21.76 16.24 -13.00
C THR A 514 21.76 16.14 -11.49
N ILE A 515 22.83 16.58 -10.84
CA ILE A 515 22.89 16.87 -9.40
C ILE A 515 23.00 18.39 -9.25
N ALA A 516 22.10 19.00 -8.48
CA ALA A 516 22.06 20.45 -8.31
C ALA A 516 21.85 20.85 -6.85
N LYS A 517 22.72 21.69 -6.28
CA LYS A 517 22.34 22.50 -5.12
C LYS A 517 21.45 23.62 -5.63
N THR A 518 20.20 23.64 -5.17
CA THR A 518 19.15 24.54 -5.66
C THR A 518 18.68 25.53 -4.60
N ALA A 519 18.96 25.28 -3.32
CA ALA A 519 18.65 26.17 -2.21
C ALA A 519 19.66 26.04 -1.06
N GLY A 520 19.55 26.95 -0.08
CA GLY A 520 20.43 27.01 1.10
C GLY A 520 21.63 27.94 0.92
N ALA A 521 21.86 28.78 1.93
CA ALA A 521 22.95 29.77 1.95
C ALA A 521 24.21 29.24 2.65
N GLY A 522 24.10 28.14 3.39
CA GLY A 522 25.21 27.45 4.02
C GLY A 522 25.79 26.34 3.15
N THR A 523 26.38 25.34 3.81
CA THR A 523 27.07 24.24 3.13
C THR A 523 26.19 23.01 3.03
N ALA A 524 26.06 22.46 1.82
CA ALA A 524 25.63 21.08 1.61
C ALA A 524 26.86 20.17 1.43
N PHE A 525 26.77 18.95 1.95
CA PHE A 525 27.87 18.00 1.99
C PHE A 525 27.52 16.73 1.23
N LEU A 526 28.41 16.33 0.32
CA LEU A 526 28.47 14.97 -0.22
C LEU A 526 29.78 14.35 0.27
N GLY A 527 29.68 13.58 1.37
CA GLY A 527 30.78 13.04 2.14
C GLY A 527 30.87 13.58 3.57
N SER A 528 31.72 12.97 4.40
CA SER A 528 31.86 13.28 5.83
C SER A 528 32.09 14.77 6.10
N ASP A 529 31.40 15.34 7.10
CA ASP A 529 31.56 16.72 7.57
C ASP A 529 32.85 16.97 8.37
N ASN A 530 33.54 15.90 8.78
CA ASN A 530 34.80 15.93 9.50
C ASN A 530 35.93 15.29 8.68
N ALA A 531 37.18 15.69 8.93
CA ALA A 531 38.37 15.15 8.24
C ALA A 531 38.67 13.68 8.59
N GLY A 532 37.98 13.10 9.57
CA GLY A 532 38.23 11.76 10.13
C GLY A 532 37.85 10.56 9.26
N ASN A 533 37.24 10.78 8.09
CA ASN A 533 37.02 9.76 7.06
C ASN A 533 36.24 8.51 7.51
N ILE A 534 35.20 8.73 8.30
CA ILE A 534 34.25 7.70 8.76
C ILE A 534 32.96 7.96 7.95
N GLY A 535 32.42 6.94 7.26
CA GLY A 535 31.28 7.05 6.31
C GLY A 535 31.54 7.92 5.07
N SER A 536 31.82 7.27 3.95
CA SER A 536 32.32 7.94 2.73
C SER A 536 31.28 8.10 1.64
N VAL A 537 31.44 9.17 0.85
CA VAL A 537 30.82 9.29 -0.47
C VAL A 537 31.92 9.38 -1.52
N VAL A 538 31.92 8.44 -2.48
CA VAL A 538 32.76 8.52 -3.68
C VAL A 538 31.90 9.04 -4.82
N MET A 539 32.16 10.26 -5.28
CA MET A 539 31.35 10.94 -6.29
C MET A 539 31.96 10.86 -7.70
N ASN A 540 31.32 10.11 -8.60
CA ASN A 540 31.64 10.05 -10.02
C ASN A 540 30.64 10.88 -10.82
N ASN A 541 31.10 11.94 -11.50
CA ASN A 541 30.23 12.81 -12.28
C ASN A 541 30.48 12.66 -13.78
N ASN A 542 29.55 12.02 -14.48
CA ASN A 542 29.54 11.93 -15.95
C ASN A 542 28.46 12.80 -16.59
N GLY A 543 27.47 13.27 -15.82
CA GLY A 543 26.44 14.22 -16.24
C GLY A 543 26.75 15.66 -15.84
N THR A 544 25.76 16.36 -15.29
CA THR A 544 25.94 17.73 -14.76
C THR A 544 25.89 17.74 -13.24
N LEU A 545 26.92 18.30 -12.60
CA LEU A 545 26.91 18.71 -11.20
C LEU A 545 26.90 20.24 -11.14
N SER A 546 25.95 20.84 -10.43
CA SER A 546 25.79 22.28 -10.39
C SER A 546 25.53 22.85 -9.01
N VAL A 547 26.00 24.07 -8.79
CA VAL A 547 25.64 24.91 -7.65
C VAL A 547 24.94 26.14 -8.21
N GLY A 548 23.65 26.32 -7.93
CA GLY A 548 22.86 27.46 -8.41
C GLY A 548 23.45 28.81 -7.96
N ALA A 549 23.04 29.91 -8.61
CA ALA A 549 23.53 31.25 -8.27
C ALA A 549 23.02 31.74 -6.91
N ASN A 550 23.86 32.51 -6.20
CA ASN A 550 23.61 33.12 -4.90
C ASN A 550 23.20 32.09 -3.83
N LEU A 551 23.80 30.90 -3.90
CA LEU A 551 23.71 29.86 -2.88
C LEU A 551 25.00 29.83 -2.07
N GLY A 552 25.06 28.97 -1.06
CA GLY A 552 26.29 28.72 -0.34
C GLY A 552 27.23 27.74 -1.04
N THR A 553 27.73 26.79 -0.28
CA THR A 553 28.77 25.85 -0.73
C THR A 553 28.17 24.47 -0.99
N LEU A 554 28.57 23.83 -2.09
CA LEU A 554 28.51 22.37 -2.21
C LEU A 554 29.92 21.83 -1.96
N ARG A 555 30.10 21.10 -0.86
CA ARG A 555 31.39 20.54 -0.46
C ARG A 555 31.43 19.04 -0.75
N LEU A 556 32.47 18.63 -1.47
CA LEU A 556 32.75 17.25 -1.81
C LEU A 556 33.88 16.73 -0.91
N HIS A 557 33.62 15.61 -0.22
CA HIS A 557 34.61 14.94 0.61
C HIS A 557 34.62 13.43 0.34
N SER A 558 35.57 12.97 -0.47
CA SER A 558 35.72 11.54 -0.79
C SER A 558 36.70 10.86 0.17
N SER A 559 36.42 9.64 0.62
CA SER A 559 37.40 8.83 1.37
C SER A 559 38.45 8.16 0.48
N GLY A 560 38.17 8.11 -0.83
CA GLY A 560 38.98 7.43 -1.82
C GLY A 560 39.18 8.27 -3.07
N SER A 561 39.53 7.58 -4.16
CA SER A 561 39.66 8.20 -5.48
C SER A 561 38.38 8.02 -6.28
N THR A 562 37.88 9.09 -6.88
CA THR A 562 36.86 8.97 -7.92
C THR A 562 37.43 8.19 -9.11
N GLY A 563 36.63 7.33 -9.73
CA GLY A 563 37.06 6.50 -10.86
C GLY A 563 37.05 7.26 -12.18
N ASN A 564 35.87 7.72 -12.60
CA ASN A 564 35.65 8.31 -13.92
C ASN A 564 34.69 9.50 -13.85
N SER A 565 35.22 10.74 -13.76
CA SER A 565 34.39 11.95 -13.84
C SER A 565 34.66 12.69 -15.14
N THR A 566 33.76 12.55 -16.11
CA THR A 566 33.85 13.16 -17.46
C THR A 566 32.78 14.21 -17.70
N GLY A 567 31.99 14.57 -16.69
CA GLY A 567 30.84 15.45 -16.78
C GLY A 567 31.15 16.92 -16.54
N ALA A 568 30.10 17.74 -16.57
CA ALA A 568 30.14 19.16 -16.31
C ALA A 568 30.07 19.49 -14.81
N PHE A 569 30.83 20.50 -14.38
CA PHE A 569 30.81 21.09 -13.04
C PHE A 569 30.55 22.59 -13.18
N ASN A 570 29.33 23.03 -12.86
CA ASN A 570 28.89 24.41 -13.12
C ASN A 570 28.65 25.15 -11.80
N VAL A 571 29.35 26.28 -11.58
CA VAL A 571 29.23 27.06 -10.34
C VAL A 571 28.61 28.43 -10.63
N GLY A 572 27.41 28.67 -10.11
CA GLY A 572 26.71 29.94 -10.21
C GLY A 572 27.42 31.07 -9.47
N THR A 573 27.16 32.31 -9.89
CA THR A 573 27.73 33.51 -9.23
C THR A 573 27.36 33.53 -7.75
N GLY A 574 28.27 34.00 -6.89
CA GLY A 574 28.06 34.05 -5.44
C GLY A 574 28.16 32.70 -4.71
N SER A 575 28.29 31.58 -5.44
CA SER A 575 28.31 30.22 -4.87
C SER A 575 29.68 29.56 -4.97
N THR A 576 29.88 28.47 -4.21
CA THR A 576 31.15 27.74 -4.17
C THR A 576 30.97 26.23 -4.40
N LEU A 577 31.81 25.65 -5.26
CA LEU A 577 32.09 24.22 -5.28
C LEU A 577 33.41 23.97 -4.55
N GLU A 578 33.38 23.20 -3.47
CA GLU A 578 34.55 22.97 -2.62
C GLU A 578 35.01 21.51 -2.67
N PHE A 579 36.29 21.30 -2.98
CA PHE A 579 36.98 20.02 -2.88
C PHE A 579 37.77 19.95 -1.57
N PHE A 580 37.14 19.36 -0.54
CA PHE A 580 37.64 19.39 0.82
C PHE A 580 38.58 18.23 1.16
N GLY A 581 38.31 17.03 0.66
CA GLY A 581 39.17 15.87 0.89
C GLY A 581 39.00 14.76 -0.13
N GLY A 582 39.90 13.78 -0.07
CA GLY A 582 40.00 12.67 -1.01
C GLY A 582 40.72 13.01 -2.30
N THR A 583 40.64 12.08 -3.26
CA THR A 583 41.18 12.27 -4.61
C THR A 583 40.05 12.40 -5.62
N HIS A 584 40.02 13.48 -6.38
CA HIS A 584 39.04 13.73 -7.44
C HIS A 584 39.75 13.78 -8.79
N ASN A 585 39.37 12.89 -9.70
CA ASN A 585 39.87 12.83 -11.06
C ASN A 585 38.81 13.40 -12.00
N LEU A 586 39.01 14.64 -12.43
CA LEU A 586 38.19 15.27 -13.46
C LEU A 586 38.82 14.89 -14.81
N ASN A 587 38.44 13.72 -15.33
CA ASN A 587 39.06 13.10 -16.49
C ASN A 587 38.81 13.90 -17.79
N ALA A 588 39.48 13.50 -18.87
CA ALA A 588 39.23 14.03 -20.20
C ALA A 588 37.73 13.96 -20.54
N GLY A 589 37.19 15.05 -21.08
CA GLY A 589 35.75 15.24 -21.31
C GLY A 589 35.04 16.02 -20.20
N SER A 590 35.59 16.06 -18.98
CA SER A 590 35.05 16.94 -17.94
C SER A 590 35.20 18.41 -18.29
N ASN A 591 34.31 19.24 -17.74
CA ASN A 591 34.31 20.68 -17.96
C ASN A 591 33.89 21.43 -16.69
N VAL A 592 34.79 22.25 -16.13
CA VAL A 592 34.51 23.08 -14.95
C VAL A 592 34.28 24.51 -15.40
N THR A 593 33.10 25.09 -15.13
CA THR A 593 32.73 26.44 -15.61
C THR A 593 31.88 27.20 -14.59
N GLY A 594 31.63 28.48 -14.89
CA GLY A 594 30.63 29.30 -14.21
C GLY A 594 31.21 30.51 -13.48
N ALA A 595 30.32 31.40 -13.04
CA ALA A 595 30.67 32.68 -12.43
C ALA A 595 31.01 32.61 -10.93
N GLY A 596 31.00 31.42 -10.34
CA GLY A 596 31.30 31.18 -8.93
C GLY A 596 32.76 30.81 -8.63
N THR A 597 32.97 30.32 -7.41
CA THR A 597 34.28 29.89 -6.90
C THR A 597 34.43 28.38 -6.92
N VAL A 598 35.57 27.91 -7.40
CA VAL A 598 36.05 26.53 -7.20
C VAL A 598 37.16 26.57 -6.16
N ALA A 599 36.92 25.96 -5.01
CA ALA A 599 37.82 25.97 -3.87
C ALA A 599 38.47 24.60 -3.64
N PHE A 600 39.78 24.60 -3.43
CA PHE A 600 40.58 23.43 -3.03
C PHE A 600 41.06 23.66 -1.59
N THR A 601 40.50 22.90 -0.67
CA THR A 601 40.64 23.13 0.79
C THR A 601 41.20 21.92 1.53
N GLY A 602 41.61 20.88 0.80
CA GLY A 602 42.32 19.71 1.37
C GLY A 602 42.41 18.51 0.43
N ALA A 603 41.58 18.43 -0.61
CA ALA A 603 41.61 17.33 -1.57
C ALA A 603 42.84 17.35 -2.50
N THR A 604 43.15 16.19 -3.09
CA THR A 604 43.96 16.11 -4.31
C THR A 604 43.02 16.08 -5.52
N VAL A 605 43.10 17.06 -6.40
CA VAL A 605 42.25 17.13 -7.60
C VAL A 605 43.11 17.11 -8.85
N ASN A 606 42.88 16.12 -9.71
CA ASN A 606 43.54 15.97 -11.00
C ASN A 606 42.59 16.47 -12.09
N VAL A 607 42.88 17.64 -12.64
CA VAL A 607 42.11 18.27 -13.71
C VAL A 607 42.71 17.85 -15.06
N GLY A 608 42.01 16.97 -15.77
CA GLY A 608 42.35 16.50 -17.12
C GLY A 608 41.32 16.88 -18.19
N GLY A 609 40.32 17.72 -17.83
CA GLY A 609 39.33 18.29 -18.74
C GLY A 609 39.43 19.81 -18.84
N ALA A 610 38.46 20.44 -19.51
CA ALA A 610 38.41 21.89 -19.62
C ALA A 610 38.11 22.55 -18.26
N TYR A 611 38.72 23.70 -18.00
CA TYR A 611 38.57 24.41 -16.73
C TYR A 611 38.52 25.93 -16.97
N SER A 612 37.42 26.57 -16.58
CA SER A 612 37.15 28.00 -16.78
C SER A 612 36.16 28.62 -15.76
N PRO A 613 36.28 28.37 -14.44
CA PRO A 613 35.49 29.09 -13.45
C PRO A 613 35.93 30.57 -13.33
N ALA A 614 35.08 31.41 -12.74
CA ALA A 614 35.45 32.79 -12.45
C ALA A 614 36.52 32.88 -11.37
N THR A 615 36.38 32.14 -10.25
CA THR A 615 37.39 32.17 -9.19
C THR A 615 37.92 30.78 -8.90
N THR A 616 39.23 30.68 -8.80
CA THR A 616 39.94 29.49 -8.33
C THR A 616 40.68 29.84 -7.04
N ALA A 617 40.39 29.11 -5.96
CA ALA A 617 41.01 29.33 -4.66
C ALA A 617 41.68 28.04 -4.17
N ILE A 618 42.98 28.06 -3.89
CA ILE A 618 43.72 26.96 -3.28
C ILE A 618 44.20 27.44 -1.91
N SER A 619 43.74 26.78 -0.86
CA SER A 619 44.10 27.08 0.53
C SER A 619 44.77 25.89 1.23
N ALA A 620 44.47 24.68 0.79
CA ALA A 620 45.11 23.44 1.20
C ALA A 620 44.89 22.36 0.12
N GLY A 621 45.49 21.19 0.31
CA GLY A 621 45.45 20.11 -0.68
C GLY A 621 46.28 20.40 -1.93
N THR A 622 45.95 19.73 -3.03
CA THR A 622 46.70 19.77 -4.29
C THR A 622 45.74 19.91 -5.46
N ALA A 623 45.92 20.92 -6.31
CA ALA A 623 45.24 21.04 -7.60
C ALA A 623 46.25 20.80 -8.73
N ASN A 624 46.14 19.67 -9.41
CA ASN A 624 46.99 19.31 -10.55
C ASN A 624 46.24 19.63 -11.85
N PHE A 625 46.68 20.65 -12.57
CA PHE A 625 46.20 20.94 -13.93
C PHE A 625 47.03 20.17 -14.94
N ASN A 626 46.41 19.25 -15.68
CA ASN A 626 47.09 18.29 -16.57
C ASN A 626 46.73 18.52 -18.04
N ALA A 627 46.15 17.54 -18.75
CA ALA A 627 45.73 17.77 -20.13
C ALA A 627 44.44 18.60 -20.19
N GLY A 628 44.37 19.64 -21.01
CA GLY A 628 43.16 20.47 -21.15
C GLY A 628 43.46 21.95 -21.36
N ALA A 629 42.42 22.73 -21.63
CA ALA A 629 42.49 24.18 -21.61
C ALA A 629 42.06 24.68 -20.24
N HIS A 630 42.96 25.34 -19.51
CA HIS A 630 42.68 25.85 -18.17
C HIS A 630 42.85 27.37 -18.11
N THR A 631 41.77 28.03 -17.72
CA THR A 631 41.74 29.44 -17.43
C THR A 631 40.95 29.70 -16.16
N THR A 632 41.21 30.83 -15.51
CA THR A 632 40.40 31.33 -14.41
C THR A 632 40.42 32.85 -14.46
N THR A 633 39.35 33.49 -14.01
CA THR A 633 39.30 34.95 -13.99
C THR A 633 40.19 35.47 -12.84
N THR A 634 39.95 34.97 -11.64
CA THR A 634 40.71 35.28 -10.42
C THR A 634 41.36 34.03 -9.83
N PHE A 635 42.66 34.09 -9.54
CA PHE A 635 43.40 32.98 -8.91
C PHE A 635 43.99 33.36 -7.54
N ASN A 636 43.54 32.68 -6.49
CA ASN A 636 44.01 32.87 -5.12
C ASN A 636 44.73 31.63 -4.61
N LEU A 637 46.04 31.74 -4.37
CA LEU A 637 46.85 30.69 -3.76
C LEU A 637 47.28 31.15 -2.37
N SER A 638 46.68 30.59 -1.33
CA SER A 638 46.92 30.97 0.07
C SER A 638 47.60 29.88 0.89
N GLY A 639 47.57 28.64 0.39
CA GLY A 639 48.22 27.47 0.92
C GLY A 639 48.10 26.31 -0.08
N GLY A 640 48.42 25.08 0.33
CA GLY A 640 48.37 23.90 -0.55
C GLY A 640 49.35 23.98 -1.74
N THR A 641 49.04 23.22 -2.78
CA THR A 641 49.90 23.03 -3.95
C THR A 641 49.13 23.24 -5.26
N LEU A 642 49.66 24.11 -6.14
CA LEU A 642 49.36 24.07 -7.57
C LEU A 642 50.41 23.17 -8.26
N GLY A 643 49.95 22.20 -9.04
CA GLY A 643 50.80 21.23 -9.72
C GLY A 643 50.28 20.84 -11.10
N GLY A 644 50.85 19.75 -11.62
CA GLY A 644 50.44 19.12 -12.87
C GLY A 644 51.32 19.48 -14.08
N THR A 645 50.94 18.96 -15.24
CA THR A 645 51.70 19.08 -16.49
C THR A 645 51.14 20.11 -17.47
N GLY A 646 49.96 20.67 -17.20
CA GLY A 646 49.26 21.62 -18.06
C GLY A 646 49.37 23.07 -17.61
N ASP A 647 49.14 23.97 -18.57
CA ASP A 647 49.18 25.41 -18.33
C ASP A 647 47.86 25.89 -17.68
N LEU A 648 47.97 26.95 -16.86
CA LEU A 648 46.83 27.68 -16.28
C LEU A 648 46.97 29.18 -16.59
N THR A 649 45.95 29.79 -17.19
CA THR A 649 45.92 31.23 -17.49
C THR A 649 44.96 32.00 -16.56
N VAL A 650 45.47 33.04 -15.90
CA VAL A 650 44.72 33.94 -15.01
C VAL A 650 44.40 35.25 -15.74
N ASN A 651 43.12 35.59 -15.90
CA ASN A 651 42.69 36.66 -16.81
C ASN A 651 42.58 38.06 -16.17
N THR A 652 42.23 38.16 -14.87
CA THR A 652 42.00 39.48 -14.22
C THR A 652 42.83 39.72 -12.98
N GLY A 653 43.31 38.67 -12.30
CA GLY A 653 44.29 38.82 -11.22
C GLY A 653 44.08 37.85 -10.05
N GLY A 654 44.40 38.29 -8.84
CA GLY A 654 44.26 37.53 -7.60
C GLY A 654 45.44 37.73 -6.66
N ALA A 655 45.67 36.79 -5.75
CA ALA A 655 46.77 36.86 -4.80
C ALA A 655 47.51 35.53 -4.60
N TRP A 656 48.82 35.62 -4.39
CA TRP A 656 49.64 34.56 -3.82
C TRP A 656 50.05 34.95 -2.41
N SER A 657 49.41 34.34 -1.42
CA SER A 657 49.63 34.60 0.01
C SER A 657 50.35 33.49 0.76
N GLY A 658 50.49 32.30 0.15
CA GLY A 658 51.21 31.15 0.70
C GLY A 658 51.05 29.91 -0.17
N GLY A 659 51.73 28.81 0.15
CA GLY A 659 51.64 27.55 -0.59
C GLY A 659 52.75 27.35 -1.63
N GLN A 660 52.58 26.34 -2.48
CA GLN A 660 53.60 25.86 -3.39
C GLN A 660 53.13 25.84 -4.85
N LEU A 661 54.01 26.28 -5.75
CA LEU A 661 53.92 26.07 -7.19
C LEU A 661 54.91 24.97 -7.58
N THR A 662 54.43 23.94 -8.26
CA THR A 662 55.23 22.80 -8.76
C THR A 662 54.74 22.35 -10.12
N GLY A 663 55.42 21.36 -10.70
CA GLY A 663 54.98 20.68 -11.91
C GLY A 663 55.63 21.24 -13.15
N ALA A 664 55.29 20.67 -14.30
CA ALA A 664 55.88 21.03 -15.59
C ALA A 664 55.07 22.09 -16.36
N GLY A 665 53.85 22.39 -15.89
CA GLY A 665 52.95 23.36 -16.53
C GLY A 665 53.32 24.82 -16.27
N THR A 666 52.83 25.71 -17.15
CA THR A 666 53.05 27.16 -17.08
C THR A 666 51.87 27.87 -16.41
N LEU A 667 52.13 28.63 -15.35
CA LEU A 667 51.18 29.59 -14.80
C LEU A 667 51.33 30.94 -15.51
N THR A 668 50.33 31.36 -16.27
CA THR A 668 50.32 32.64 -17.00
C THR A 668 49.38 33.63 -16.34
N VAL A 669 49.88 34.83 -16.02
CA VAL A 669 49.03 35.98 -15.62
C VAL A 669 48.89 36.88 -16.85
N ALA A 670 47.71 36.88 -17.47
CA ALA A 670 47.49 37.57 -18.74
C ALA A 670 47.47 39.09 -18.57
N ALA A 671 48.08 39.85 -19.48
CA ALA A 671 47.99 41.31 -19.43
C ALA A 671 46.53 41.78 -19.66
N PRO A 672 46.01 42.77 -18.88
CA PRO A 672 46.69 43.61 -17.89
C PRO A 672 46.54 43.14 -16.42
N ALA A 673 46.23 41.86 -16.18
CA ALA A 673 46.00 41.34 -14.83
C ALA A 673 47.20 41.55 -13.90
N THR A 674 46.90 41.81 -12.63
CA THR A 674 47.90 41.89 -11.55
C THR A 674 47.69 40.74 -10.58
N TRP A 675 48.74 39.94 -10.35
CA TRP A 675 48.75 38.90 -9.32
C TRP A 675 49.56 39.36 -8.12
N THR A 676 48.88 39.63 -7.01
CA THR A 676 49.50 40.27 -5.84
C THR A 676 50.24 39.23 -5.01
N LEU A 677 51.55 39.41 -4.82
CA LEU A 677 52.31 38.60 -3.87
C LEU A 677 52.30 39.30 -2.51
N ASN A 678 51.62 38.70 -1.53
CA ASN A 678 51.52 39.20 -0.15
C ASN A 678 51.61 38.03 0.85
N GLY A 679 51.57 38.23 2.17
CA GLY A 679 51.51 37.12 3.13
C GLY A 679 52.72 36.16 3.16
N GLY A 680 52.53 34.99 3.79
CA GLY A 680 53.55 34.03 4.25
C GLY A 680 54.46 33.37 3.20
N THR A 681 55.04 32.22 3.58
CA THR A 681 56.09 31.54 2.81
C THR A 681 55.55 30.96 1.50
N LYS A 682 56.29 31.21 0.42
CA LYS A 682 55.96 30.81 -0.97
C LYS A 682 57.05 29.86 -1.47
N PHE A 683 56.64 28.75 -2.06
CA PHE A 683 57.56 27.75 -2.57
C PHE A 683 57.42 27.64 -4.10
N PHE A 684 58.55 27.60 -4.79
CA PHE A 684 58.67 27.25 -6.21
C PHE A 684 59.53 26.00 -6.31
N GLY A 685 59.09 25.00 -7.07
CA GLY A 685 59.79 23.74 -7.28
C GLY A 685 59.75 23.26 -8.72
#